data_AF-A0A7C4ZU88-F1
#
_entry.id   AF-A0A7C4ZU88-F1
#
_cell.length_a   1.000
_cell.length_b   1.000
_cell.length_c   1.000
_cell.angle_alpha   90.00
_cell.angle_beta   90.00
_cell.angle_gamma   90.00
#
_symmetry.space_group_name_H-M   'P 1'
#
loop_
_entity.id
_entity.type
_entity.pdbx_description
1 polymer ?
#
loop_
_entity_poly.entity_id
_entity_poly.type
_entity_poly.pdbx_seq_one_letter_code
_entity_poly.pdbx_strand_id
1 'polypeptide(L)'
;MSKPWLNLLMLLGSVGVGLAGLWLLLETQSGLVQAKEGMPTGPIHFLVHRPAAAEFNISISQVISSGFVRPVQVTHAGDGSNRLFVVEQYGRIRIVNSPVVTPFLDIRGIVRSPEDSGGGSEEGLLSVAFHPNYESNRFFYIYYTNTSGNLVIARYTASSTNPNLADPTSAQPILTIPHPTHSNHNGGQLMFGPLDGYLYIGTGDGGSGGDPDENAQNKNVLLGKMLRIDVNNGSPYAIPPDNPFAGATAGADEIWAIGVRNPWRFSFDRGDSGGGGRGDMYIGDVGQGQWEEISYQAAGTPGGVNFGWDCREGRHNFEPGNCSSGVTLTDPIAEYSHSLGASVTGGYVYRGSLYPALFGYYFYADYGSGRIWSMTKTGSNSWSTPEQEYGPPSSTFSVSAFGEDEQGELYLLDYFGGTIRRLADANGPQPNLSTSTKSASTAHADPGETVTYTIRINNTGGLSNQTAFLTDTIPAGLTYVPGSLVATAGTVDSSQPPLLRWQGPLSPATTITLTYRVTVNAGAAGSFVNQARLTSSGLSPVTLSEAIFAPRPALFTGVEDFFFPGTQPNQLTDTIPDPASCDVCHTAPIYDKWRGSMMAQSGRDPLLWAALAVANSDAGDAGEYCLRCHTPKGWFEGRSHPADGSALQSSDIHAGVTCEICHRMVDPIASTNDQAVNFDDDIRAAITPFLPSGHVGSAMLILDPQDRRRGPFVLTGIPHTAFRTDFLGQSTNAVAESRLCGSCHNVDNPTLSWDGSRYWPNDNGLAAPSFAKGELFPIERTYDEWLNSTYAATGVFAPQFAGAKPNGMVSSCQDCHMRRTTGKAAEDSFNPVNRDCTAAGCLPEHDLAGGNTWVPQILQDPRWRLNSASDSAKLNTTILRAREMLQKAATISVTLTSAGANKIATVRVTNQTGHKLPTGYPEGRRIWLNLRAYDGDNNLIFESGAYNPATGVLTEDPAIKIYEAKQGMSSDLATLLQMPENANQPTFHFVLNNIILKDNRIPPRGFTASALNQRGLAPVDASYAAGQHWDDTAYTLPAETVRVVATLYYQTASKEYIDFLRTKGGVDGMALGTLWDTSKSPPEVMASVAEPPLPYYLPLIFKQK
;
A
#
# COMPACT_ATOMS: atom_id res chain seq x y z
N MET A 1 27.44 -54.53 -15.26
CA MET A 1 25.97 -54.34 -15.27
C MET A 1 25.67 -53.07 -16.06
N SER A 2 24.86 -53.00 -17.13
CA SER A 2 24.43 -53.97 -18.17
C SER A 2 23.36 -53.24 -19.02
N LYS A 3 23.69 -52.94 -20.27
CA LYS A 3 22.80 -52.38 -21.33
C LYS A 3 21.85 -53.50 -21.91
N PRO A 4 21.15 -53.34 -23.06
CA PRO A 4 20.06 -52.39 -23.43
C PRO A 4 18.84 -53.15 -24.06
N TRP A 5 18.49 -52.83 -25.34
CA TRP A 5 17.44 -53.36 -26.27
C TRP A 5 16.08 -52.60 -26.24
N LEU A 6 15.50 -52.07 -27.34
CA LEU A 6 15.09 -52.62 -28.67
C LEU A 6 13.93 -53.65 -28.51
N ASN A 7 12.87 -53.77 -29.35
CA ASN A 7 12.46 -53.28 -30.69
C ASN A 7 10.91 -53.50 -30.85
N LEU A 8 10.15 -53.18 -31.93
CA LEU A 8 10.13 -52.21 -33.06
C LEU A 8 8.98 -52.62 -34.06
N LEU A 9 8.45 -51.71 -34.93
CA LEU A 9 7.46 -51.94 -36.05
C LEU A 9 6.00 -52.31 -35.61
N MET A 10 4.89 -52.13 -36.37
CA MET A 10 4.51 -51.30 -37.55
C MET A 10 2.99 -51.46 -37.88
N LEU A 11 2.29 -50.42 -38.37
CA LEU A 11 1.42 -50.45 -39.58
C LEU A 11 0.86 -49.04 -39.94
N LEU A 12 0.35 -48.89 -41.17
CA LEU A 12 -0.15 -47.63 -41.77
C LEU A 12 -1.69 -47.61 -41.89
N GLY A 13 -2.31 -46.41 -41.87
CA GLY A 13 -3.78 -46.29 -41.77
C GLY A 13 -4.48 -45.01 -42.23
N SER A 14 -3.86 -44.18 -43.10
CA SER A 14 -4.49 -43.20 -44.02
C SER A 14 -5.58 -42.19 -43.56
N VAL A 15 -5.41 -40.91 -43.95
CA VAL A 15 -6.39 -39.79 -43.87
C VAL A 15 -6.66 -39.28 -42.43
N GLY A 16 -6.72 -37.97 -42.14
CA GLY A 16 -6.47 -36.78 -42.96
C GLY A 16 -7.17 -35.54 -42.35
N VAL A 17 -6.74 -34.34 -42.77
CA VAL A 17 -7.12 -33.04 -42.16
C VAL A 17 -6.59 -32.87 -40.73
N GLY A 18 -6.21 -31.64 -40.36
CA GLY A 18 -5.81 -31.29 -39.00
C GLY A 18 -6.24 -29.87 -38.68
N LEU A 19 -6.01 -29.44 -37.44
CA LEU A 19 -6.05 -28.05 -37.01
C LEU A 19 -5.25 -27.92 -35.70
N ALA A 20 -4.58 -26.78 -35.51
CA ALA A 20 -3.87 -26.50 -34.26
C ALA A 20 -4.84 -26.02 -33.18
N GLY A 21 -4.78 -26.62 -32.00
CA GLY A 21 -5.53 -26.18 -30.82
C GLY A 21 -4.64 -25.36 -29.86
N LEU A 22 -5.13 -24.22 -29.43
CA LEU A 22 -4.47 -23.37 -28.42
C LEU A 22 -4.26 -24.12 -27.10
N TRP A 23 -3.09 -23.94 -26.49
CA TRP A 23 -2.94 -24.16 -25.05
C TRP A 23 -3.31 -22.86 -24.33
N LEU A 24 -4.36 -22.89 -23.53
CA LEU A 24 -4.56 -21.92 -22.45
C LEU A 24 -4.95 -22.70 -21.19
N LEU A 25 -4.07 -22.66 -20.19
CA LEU A 25 -4.31 -23.23 -18.87
C LEU A 25 -5.10 -22.22 -18.03
N LEU A 26 -6.25 -22.64 -17.51
CA LEU A 26 -6.94 -22.00 -16.39
C LEU A 26 -7.64 -23.11 -15.60
N GLU A 27 -7.32 -23.20 -14.31
CA GLU A 27 -7.66 -24.36 -13.49
C GLU A 27 -9.11 -24.33 -13.00
N THR A 28 -9.74 -25.50 -12.96
CA THR A 28 -11.12 -25.65 -12.52
C THR A 28 -11.21 -25.75 -10.99
N GLN A 29 -12.10 -24.96 -10.38
CA GLN A 29 -12.78 -25.39 -9.15
C GLN A 29 -14.24 -25.74 -9.45
N SER A 30 -14.70 -26.85 -8.87
CA SER A 30 -15.96 -27.49 -9.21
C SER A 30 -17.08 -27.15 -8.23
N GLY A 31 -18.16 -26.52 -8.71
CA GLY A 31 -19.41 -26.33 -7.97
C GLY A 31 -20.57 -27.09 -8.61
N LEU A 32 -21.17 -28.03 -7.87
CA LEU A 32 -22.28 -28.87 -8.36
C LEU A 32 -23.62 -28.13 -8.28
N VAL A 33 -24.34 -28.04 -9.40
CA VAL A 33 -25.80 -27.84 -9.43
C VAL A 33 -26.42 -28.87 -10.38
N GLN A 34 -27.58 -29.42 -9.98
CA GLN A 34 -28.19 -30.57 -10.65
C GLN A 34 -28.80 -30.21 -12.02
N ALA A 35 -28.62 -31.10 -13.00
CA ALA A 35 -29.42 -31.07 -14.22
C ALA A 35 -30.88 -31.45 -13.92
N LYS A 36 -31.83 -30.78 -14.57
CA LYS A 36 -33.24 -31.16 -14.59
C LYS A 36 -33.82 -30.92 -15.98
N GLU A 37 -34.27 -31.97 -16.64
CA GLU A 37 -34.71 -31.92 -18.04
C GLU A 37 -36.05 -31.21 -18.20
N GLY A 38 -36.23 -30.49 -19.33
CA GLY A 38 -37.41 -29.67 -19.60
C GLY A 38 -37.38 -29.02 -20.98
N MET A 39 -37.55 -29.83 -22.03
CA MET A 39 -37.75 -29.38 -23.42
C MET A 39 -39.03 -28.52 -23.56
N PRO A 40 -39.09 -27.53 -24.49
CA PRO A 40 -39.22 -27.82 -25.93
C PRO A 40 -38.34 -26.99 -26.87
N THR A 41 -38.20 -27.52 -28.10
CA THR A 41 -37.51 -26.89 -29.23
C THR A 41 -38.31 -25.73 -29.83
N GLY A 42 -37.65 -24.59 -30.05
CA GLY A 42 -38.12 -23.49 -30.88
C GLY A 42 -37.01 -23.01 -31.81
N PRO A 43 -37.32 -22.30 -32.91
CA PRO A 43 -36.29 -21.80 -33.83
C PRO A 43 -35.43 -20.75 -33.14
N ILE A 44 -34.11 -20.95 -33.15
CA ILE A 44 -33.15 -19.92 -32.72
C ILE A 44 -33.19 -18.80 -33.77
N HIS A 45 -33.96 -17.75 -33.48
CA HIS A 45 -33.77 -16.47 -34.15
C HIS A 45 -32.38 -15.95 -33.79
N PHE A 46 -31.45 -16.02 -34.74
CA PHE A 46 -30.22 -15.24 -34.67
C PHE A 46 -30.61 -13.77 -34.68
N LEU A 47 -30.70 -13.18 -33.48
CA LEU A 47 -30.81 -11.75 -33.31
C LEU A 47 -29.47 -11.15 -33.71
N VAL A 48 -29.36 -10.79 -35.00
CA VAL A 48 -28.21 -10.06 -35.55
C VAL A 48 -28.03 -8.83 -34.67
N HIS A 49 -27.00 -8.84 -33.83
CA HIS A 49 -26.65 -7.68 -33.05
C HIS A 49 -26.27 -6.60 -34.03
N ARG A 50 -26.97 -5.47 -33.97
CA ARG A 50 -26.40 -4.22 -34.46
C ARG A 50 -25.08 -4.03 -33.70
N PRO A 51 -23.98 -3.62 -34.36
CA PRO A 51 -22.83 -3.13 -33.61
C PRO A 51 -23.31 -1.98 -32.70
N ALA A 52 -22.78 -1.93 -31.49
CA ALA A 52 -22.88 -0.73 -30.68
C ALA A 52 -22.12 0.41 -31.38
N ALA A 53 -22.51 1.66 -31.11
CA ALA A 53 -21.67 2.81 -31.44
C ALA A 53 -20.34 2.73 -30.68
N ALA A 54 -19.32 3.46 -31.15
CA ALA A 54 -17.98 3.40 -30.58
C ALA A 54 -17.93 3.63 -29.04
N GLU A 55 -17.27 2.73 -28.31
CA GLU A 55 -17.06 2.84 -26.86
C GLU A 55 -15.81 3.67 -26.51
N PHE A 56 -15.58 4.80 -27.19
CA PHE A 56 -14.49 5.74 -26.93
C PHE A 56 -14.95 7.21 -27.07
N ASN A 57 -14.08 8.16 -26.71
CA ASN A 57 -14.39 9.60 -26.76
C ASN A 57 -13.14 10.39 -27.19
N ILE A 58 -13.09 10.87 -28.43
CA ILE A 58 -11.87 11.47 -28.98
C ILE A 58 -11.50 12.80 -28.33
N SER A 59 -10.23 12.91 -27.92
CA SER A 59 -9.58 14.10 -27.42
C SER A 59 -8.34 14.45 -28.24
N ILE A 60 -8.17 15.74 -28.54
CA ILE A 60 -7.02 16.32 -29.25
C ILE A 60 -6.33 17.43 -28.42
N SER A 61 -6.55 17.41 -27.10
CA SER A 61 -6.07 18.44 -26.17
C SER A 61 -4.57 18.37 -25.90
N GLN A 62 -3.96 17.18 -26.04
CA GLN A 62 -2.53 16.98 -25.82
C GLN A 62 -1.71 17.48 -27.01
N VAL A 63 -1.23 18.73 -26.92
CA VAL A 63 -0.16 19.24 -27.78
C VAL A 63 1.17 18.55 -27.43
N ILE A 64 1.79 17.91 -28.42
CA ILE A 64 3.02 17.13 -28.31
C ILE A 64 4.25 18.00 -28.60
N SER A 65 4.12 18.96 -29.51
CA SER A 65 5.11 20.00 -29.81
C SER A 65 4.44 21.16 -30.56
N SER A 66 5.06 22.34 -30.54
CA SER A 66 4.51 23.58 -31.11
C SER A 66 5.57 24.46 -31.77
N GLY A 67 5.14 25.55 -32.41
CA GLY A 67 6.04 26.47 -33.10
C GLY A 67 6.49 25.95 -34.47
N PHE A 68 5.70 25.10 -35.12
CA PHE A 68 5.84 24.77 -36.54
C PHE A 68 5.16 25.82 -37.40
N VAL A 69 5.64 26.02 -38.62
CA VAL A 69 5.11 27.02 -39.56
C VAL A 69 4.49 26.30 -40.75
N ARG A 70 3.15 26.32 -40.85
CA ARG A 70 2.37 25.53 -41.83
C ARG A 70 2.82 24.05 -41.88
N PRO A 71 2.71 23.28 -40.77
CA PRO A 71 2.99 21.86 -40.81
C PRO A 71 1.98 21.14 -41.71
N VAL A 72 2.43 20.24 -42.59
CA VAL A 72 1.58 19.55 -43.60
C VAL A 72 1.75 18.03 -43.64
N GLN A 73 2.77 17.46 -43.01
CA GLN A 73 2.90 16.02 -42.81
C GLN A 73 3.70 15.73 -41.53
N VAL A 74 3.39 14.64 -40.83
CA VAL A 74 4.21 14.10 -39.75
C VAL A 74 4.33 12.59 -39.92
N THR A 75 5.53 12.05 -39.74
CA THR A 75 5.80 10.62 -39.93
C THR A 75 7.06 10.19 -39.16
N HIS A 76 7.31 8.89 -39.08
CA HIS A 76 8.52 8.31 -38.48
C HIS A 76 9.53 7.83 -39.54
N ALA A 77 10.73 7.47 -39.09
CA ALA A 77 11.79 6.98 -39.97
C ALA A 77 11.77 5.45 -40.20
N GLY A 78 11.22 4.67 -39.27
CA GLY A 78 11.29 3.20 -39.33
C GLY A 78 12.66 2.65 -38.92
N ASP A 79 13.38 3.39 -38.07
CA ASP A 79 14.76 3.09 -37.62
C ASP A 79 14.82 2.77 -36.11
N GLY A 80 13.67 2.63 -35.45
CA GLY A 80 13.59 2.31 -34.02
C GLY A 80 13.95 3.47 -33.09
N SER A 81 14.15 4.68 -33.64
CA SER A 81 14.51 5.87 -32.87
C SER A 81 13.31 6.62 -32.27
N ASN A 82 12.08 6.25 -32.64
CA ASN A 82 10.82 6.93 -32.30
C ASN A 82 10.79 8.42 -32.68
N ARG A 83 11.65 8.86 -33.60
CA ARG A 83 11.72 10.26 -34.04
C ARG A 83 10.58 10.57 -35.02
N LEU A 84 9.74 11.53 -34.64
CA LEU A 84 8.78 12.14 -35.54
C LEU A 84 9.42 13.27 -36.34
N PHE A 85 9.25 13.22 -37.66
CA PHE A 85 9.70 14.20 -38.64
C PHE A 85 8.48 14.97 -39.15
N VAL A 86 8.52 16.29 -39.02
CA VAL A 86 7.45 17.21 -39.42
C VAL A 86 7.88 17.96 -40.67
N VAL A 87 7.04 17.90 -41.69
CA VAL A 87 7.18 18.69 -42.92
C VAL A 87 6.48 20.02 -42.73
N GLU A 88 7.23 21.12 -42.88
CA GLU A 88 6.71 22.48 -42.96
C GLU A 88 6.66 22.93 -44.41
N GLN A 89 5.48 23.39 -44.86
CA GLN A 89 5.16 23.66 -46.27
C GLN A 89 6.16 24.62 -46.95
N TYR A 90 6.74 25.56 -46.20
CA TYR A 90 7.76 26.48 -46.70
C TYR A 90 9.04 25.82 -47.24
N GLY A 91 9.31 24.54 -46.95
CA GLY A 91 10.52 23.85 -47.40
C GLY A 91 11.48 23.44 -46.28
N ARG A 92 10.97 23.01 -45.12
CA ARG A 92 11.79 22.49 -44.02
C ARG A 92 11.24 21.17 -43.49
N ILE A 93 12.14 20.28 -43.06
CA ILE A 93 11.81 19.09 -42.27
C ILE A 93 12.41 19.28 -40.88
N ARG A 94 11.62 19.16 -39.82
CA ARG A 94 12.06 19.34 -38.43
C ARG A 94 11.75 18.10 -37.60
N ILE A 95 12.68 17.68 -36.75
CA ILE A 95 12.45 16.58 -35.80
C ILE A 95 11.77 17.15 -34.55
N VAL A 96 10.72 16.46 -34.09
CA VAL A 96 9.98 16.81 -32.87
C VAL A 96 10.92 16.80 -31.66
N ASN A 97 10.90 17.88 -30.88
CA ASN A 97 11.71 18.05 -29.67
C ASN A 97 13.22 17.79 -29.88
N SER A 98 13.72 18.07 -31.08
CA SER A 98 15.14 17.91 -31.46
C SER A 98 16.09 18.63 -30.49
N PRO A 99 17.21 17.98 -30.07
CA PRO A 99 18.29 18.65 -29.34
C PRO A 99 19.14 19.57 -30.24
N VAL A 100 18.91 19.56 -31.56
CA VAL A 100 19.57 20.40 -32.56
C VAL A 100 18.57 21.46 -33.05
N VAL A 101 18.95 22.74 -32.94
CA VAL A 101 18.11 23.89 -33.35
C VAL A 101 17.92 23.96 -34.87
N THR A 102 18.91 23.49 -35.64
CA THR A 102 18.83 23.36 -37.10
C THR A 102 17.76 22.33 -37.50
N PRO A 103 16.94 22.60 -38.54
CA PRO A 103 16.08 21.59 -39.17
C PRO A 103 16.87 20.35 -39.62
N PHE A 104 16.18 19.21 -39.74
CA PHE A 104 16.74 18.00 -40.36
C PHE A 104 17.10 18.27 -41.82
N LEU A 105 16.22 18.97 -42.54
CA LEU A 105 16.47 19.48 -43.90
C LEU A 105 15.89 20.90 -44.03
N ASP A 106 16.58 21.79 -44.73
CA ASP A 106 16.09 23.12 -45.09
C ASP A 106 16.43 23.38 -46.57
N ILE A 107 15.41 23.51 -47.40
CA ILE A 107 15.49 23.66 -48.86
C ILE A 107 14.63 24.85 -49.35
N ARG A 108 14.34 25.81 -48.48
CA ARG A 108 13.56 27.03 -48.78
C ARG A 108 14.04 27.82 -50.01
N GLY A 109 15.28 27.64 -50.45
CA GLY A 109 15.84 28.27 -51.65
C GLY A 109 15.48 27.62 -52.99
N ILE A 110 14.80 26.46 -53.00
CA ILE A 110 14.39 25.73 -54.22
C ILE A 110 12.90 25.33 -54.24
N VAL A 111 12.20 25.52 -53.12
CA VAL A 111 10.76 25.27 -52.95
C VAL A 111 10.00 26.56 -53.25
N ARG A 112 8.90 26.49 -54.00
CA ARG A 112 7.96 27.62 -54.11
C ARG A 112 7.12 27.69 -52.84
N SER A 113 7.13 28.81 -52.15
CA SER A 113 6.46 28.94 -50.85
C SER A 113 4.99 29.34 -51.00
N PRO A 114 4.14 29.08 -49.99
CA PRO A 114 2.76 29.55 -49.99
C PRO A 114 2.62 31.08 -50.11
N GLU A 115 3.63 31.86 -49.71
CA GLU A 115 3.63 33.32 -49.82
C GLU A 115 3.85 33.83 -51.25
N ASP A 116 4.66 33.13 -52.05
CA ASP A 116 4.89 33.44 -53.47
C ASP A 116 3.60 33.34 -54.30
N SER A 117 2.62 32.59 -53.79
CA SER A 117 1.29 32.37 -54.37
C SER A 117 0.15 32.93 -53.48
N GLY A 118 0.41 34.06 -52.80
CA GLY A 118 -0.64 34.86 -52.15
C GLY A 118 -1.07 34.40 -50.75
N GLY A 119 -0.37 33.44 -50.16
CA GLY A 119 -0.55 32.99 -48.77
C GLY A 119 -1.56 31.85 -48.57
N GLY A 120 -2.24 31.39 -49.62
CA GLY A 120 -3.29 30.36 -49.56
C GLY A 120 -3.12 29.20 -50.55
N SER A 121 -1.92 28.98 -51.09
CA SER A 121 -1.64 27.92 -52.06
C SER A 121 -1.32 26.57 -51.38
N GLU A 122 -1.61 25.48 -52.10
CA GLU A 122 -1.17 24.13 -51.79
C GLU A 122 0.34 23.93 -52.00
N GLU A 123 1.00 24.79 -52.78
CA GLU A 123 2.41 24.70 -53.14
C GLU A 123 3.35 24.71 -51.92
N GLY A 124 4.48 23.98 -52.03
CA GLY A 124 5.47 23.87 -50.97
C GLY A 124 6.20 22.53 -50.98
N LEU A 125 6.84 22.21 -49.85
CA LEU A 125 7.29 20.86 -49.50
C LEU A 125 6.15 20.12 -48.81
N LEU A 126 5.66 19.04 -49.41
CA LEU A 126 4.37 18.43 -49.06
C LEU A 126 4.48 17.07 -48.38
N SER A 127 5.59 16.33 -48.58
CA SER A 127 5.81 15.04 -47.94
C SER A 127 7.29 14.67 -47.85
N VAL A 128 7.61 13.85 -46.85
CA VAL A 128 8.78 12.98 -46.78
C VAL A 128 8.33 11.51 -46.71
N ALA A 129 9.10 10.60 -47.29
CA ALA A 129 8.97 9.16 -47.14
C ALA A 129 10.36 8.54 -46.92
N PHE A 130 10.57 7.89 -45.78
CA PHE A 130 11.80 7.19 -45.47
C PHE A 130 11.84 5.84 -46.19
N HIS A 131 13.00 5.45 -46.71
CA HIS A 131 13.15 4.18 -47.41
C HIS A 131 12.96 2.99 -46.44
N PRO A 132 12.38 1.84 -46.86
CA PRO A 132 12.21 0.68 -45.98
C PRO A 132 13.52 0.14 -45.36
N ASN A 133 14.67 0.45 -45.98
CA ASN A 133 16.02 0.13 -45.48
C ASN A 133 16.78 1.37 -44.93
N TYR A 134 16.07 2.40 -44.46
CA TYR A 134 16.64 3.70 -44.06
C TYR A 134 17.73 3.60 -42.98
N GLU A 135 17.60 2.71 -42.00
CA GLU A 135 18.64 2.44 -40.99
C GLU A 135 20.00 2.14 -41.64
N SER A 136 20.01 1.37 -42.72
CA SER A 136 21.22 0.98 -43.45
C SER A 136 21.66 2.01 -44.51
N ASN A 137 20.74 2.44 -45.38
CA ASN A 137 21.08 3.27 -46.55
C ASN A 137 20.96 4.79 -46.31
N ARG A 138 20.28 5.21 -45.23
CA ARG A 138 19.97 6.60 -44.88
C ARG A 138 19.23 7.39 -45.96
N PHE A 139 18.58 6.73 -46.91
CA PHE A 139 17.83 7.38 -47.99
C PHE A 139 16.41 7.75 -47.57
N PHE A 140 16.02 8.98 -47.86
CA PHE A 140 14.63 9.44 -47.75
C PHE A 140 14.27 10.23 -49.01
N TYR A 141 12.98 10.25 -49.32
CA TYR A 141 12.43 10.85 -50.54
C TYR A 141 11.51 11.99 -50.13
N ILE A 142 11.55 13.11 -50.84
CA ILE A 142 10.70 14.28 -50.59
C ILE A 142 9.85 14.62 -51.81
N TYR A 143 8.69 15.21 -51.56
CA TYR A 143 7.79 15.78 -52.57
C TYR A 143 7.69 17.29 -52.38
N TYR A 144 8.01 18.07 -53.39
CA TYR A 144 7.83 19.53 -53.34
C TYR A 144 7.48 20.13 -54.70
N THR A 145 6.79 21.27 -54.73
CA THR A 145 6.73 22.13 -55.91
C THR A 145 7.97 23.03 -55.96
N ASN A 146 8.66 23.02 -57.09
CA ASN A 146 9.84 23.85 -57.29
C ASN A 146 9.46 25.30 -57.68
N THR A 147 10.44 26.18 -57.78
CA THR A 147 10.24 27.61 -58.14
C THR A 147 9.59 27.85 -59.51
N SER A 148 9.39 26.82 -60.32
CA SER A 148 8.69 26.87 -61.61
C SER A 148 7.28 26.23 -61.56
N GLY A 149 6.76 25.90 -60.38
CA GLY A 149 5.46 25.24 -60.16
C GLY A 149 5.50 23.71 -60.24
N ASN A 150 6.42 23.13 -61.02
CA ASN A 150 6.49 21.69 -61.26
C ASN A 150 6.64 20.85 -59.97
N LEU A 151 5.94 19.72 -59.93
CA LEU A 151 6.02 18.72 -58.87
C LEU A 151 7.36 17.98 -58.99
N VAL A 152 8.13 17.86 -57.90
CA VAL A 152 9.43 17.18 -57.87
C VAL A 152 9.47 16.15 -56.75
N ILE A 153 9.81 14.91 -57.12
CA ILE A 153 10.18 13.85 -56.19
C ILE A 153 11.71 13.73 -56.23
N ALA A 154 12.36 13.87 -55.07
CA ALA A 154 13.83 13.82 -54.96
C ALA A 154 14.29 12.99 -53.77
N ARG A 155 15.36 12.20 -53.95
CA ARG A 155 16.05 11.47 -52.87
C ARG A 155 17.10 12.37 -52.22
N TYR A 156 17.18 12.30 -50.90
CA TYR A 156 18.26 12.85 -50.07
C TYR A 156 18.83 11.75 -49.17
N THR A 157 19.97 12.04 -48.55
CA THR A 157 20.68 11.13 -47.63
C THR A 157 20.82 11.77 -46.26
N ALA A 158 20.49 11.03 -45.19
CA ALA A 158 20.76 11.47 -43.83
C ALA A 158 22.27 11.40 -43.51
N SER A 159 22.75 12.35 -42.71
CA SER A 159 24.17 12.48 -42.38
C SER A 159 24.68 11.23 -41.66
N SER A 160 25.85 10.75 -42.08
CA SER A 160 26.55 9.62 -41.47
C SER A 160 27.17 9.94 -40.10
N THR A 161 27.22 11.21 -39.70
CA THR A 161 27.85 11.66 -38.44
C THR A 161 26.87 12.28 -37.45
N ASN A 162 25.67 12.68 -37.89
CA ASN A 162 24.60 13.16 -37.01
C ASN A 162 23.24 12.74 -37.61
N PRO A 163 22.56 11.72 -37.08
CA PRO A 163 21.32 11.23 -37.66
C PRO A 163 20.18 12.25 -37.61
N ASN A 164 20.29 13.33 -36.82
CA ASN A 164 19.31 14.41 -36.74
C ASN A 164 19.52 15.51 -37.80
N LEU A 165 20.42 15.30 -38.77
CA LEU A 165 20.62 16.17 -39.92
C LEU A 165 20.66 15.36 -41.22
N ALA A 166 20.13 15.94 -42.30
CA ALA A 166 20.37 15.50 -43.66
C ALA A 166 21.55 16.24 -44.28
N ASP A 167 22.12 15.67 -45.35
CA ASP A 167 23.02 16.40 -46.24
C ASP A 167 22.20 17.13 -47.31
N PRO A 168 22.07 18.47 -47.28
CA PRO A 168 21.31 19.21 -48.28
C PRO A 168 21.96 19.20 -49.67
N THR A 169 23.23 18.78 -49.79
CA THR A 169 23.93 18.63 -51.08
C THR A 169 23.73 17.25 -51.70
N SER A 170 23.18 16.28 -50.96
CA SER A 170 22.95 14.90 -51.42
C SER A 170 21.74 14.69 -52.35
N ALA A 171 21.15 15.79 -52.82
CA ALA A 171 19.91 15.81 -53.61
C ALA A 171 20.06 15.09 -54.96
N GLN A 172 19.27 14.04 -55.18
CA GLN A 172 19.09 13.40 -56.48
C GLN A 172 17.61 13.50 -56.89
N PRO A 173 17.25 14.30 -57.90
CA PRO A 173 15.92 14.26 -58.51
C PRO A 173 15.61 12.85 -59.02
N ILE A 174 14.40 12.37 -58.74
CA ILE A 174 13.92 11.04 -59.14
C ILE A 174 12.89 11.18 -60.26
N LEU A 175 11.87 12.00 -60.04
CA LEU A 175 10.81 12.31 -61.01
C LEU A 175 10.50 13.81 -60.94
N THR A 176 10.14 14.41 -62.07
CA THR A 176 9.65 15.80 -62.14
C THR A 176 8.49 15.84 -63.12
N ILE A 177 7.32 16.26 -62.62
CA ILE A 177 6.06 16.30 -63.37
C ILE A 177 5.75 17.78 -63.65
N PRO A 178 5.57 18.18 -64.92
CA PRO A 178 5.13 19.52 -65.26
C PRO A 178 3.79 19.85 -64.59
N HIS A 179 3.70 21.01 -63.95
CA HIS A 179 2.45 21.55 -63.37
C HIS A 179 2.40 23.04 -63.75
N PRO A 180 2.02 23.36 -65.01
CA PRO A 180 2.34 24.66 -65.60
C PRO A 180 1.15 25.64 -65.67
N THR A 181 -0.07 25.17 -65.44
CA THR A 181 -1.33 25.93 -65.67
C THR A 181 -1.86 26.63 -64.43
N HIS A 182 -1.87 25.96 -63.27
CA HIS A 182 -2.42 26.51 -62.02
C HIS A 182 -1.48 26.29 -60.81
N SER A 183 -1.92 26.67 -59.61
CA SER A 183 -1.13 26.64 -58.36
C SER A 183 -1.89 25.94 -57.22
N ASN A 184 -2.73 24.98 -57.59
CA ASN A 184 -3.59 24.16 -56.74
C ASN A 184 -3.70 22.75 -57.34
N HIS A 185 -4.29 21.83 -56.58
CA HIS A 185 -4.30 20.39 -56.82
C HIS A 185 -2.89 19.84 -57.08
N ASN A 186 -2.02 20.04 -56.09
CA ASN A 186 -0.66 19.51 -56.14
C ASN A 186 -0.56 18.08 -55.57
N GLY A 187 -1.60 17.55 -54.91
CA GLY A 187 -1.56 16.26 -54.21
C GLY A 187 -0.49 16.27 -53.12
N GLY A 188 0.51 15.37 -53.24
CA GLY A 188 1.80 15.59 -52.61
C GLY A 188 2.20 14.62 -51.50
N GLN A 189 1.39 13.61 -51.18
CA GLN A 189 1.81 12.51 -50.30
C GLN A 189 2.77 11.54 -51.02
N LEU A 190 3.79 11.09 -50.29
CA LEU A 190 4.63 9.94 -50.62
C LEU A 190 4.49 8.88 -49.53
N MET A 191 4.43 7.60 -49.93
CA MET A 191 4.55 6.48 -48.99
C MET A 191 5.12 5.25 -49.70
N PHE A 192 5.90 4.44 -48.98
CA PHE A 192 6.32 3.13 -49.48
C PHE A 192 5.24 2.09 -49.21
N GLY A 193 4.94 1.25 -50.19
CA GLY A 193 4.01 0.14 -50.03
C GLY A 193 4.59 -0.92 -49.08
N PRO A 194 3.89 -1.32 -48.00
CA PRO A 194 4.45 -2.20 -46.97
C PRO A 194 4.55 -3.68 -47.42
N LEU A 195 3.96 -4.04 -48.56
CA LEU A 195 3.98 -5.39 -49.14
C LEU A 195 4.97 -5.54 -50.30
N ASP A 196 5.10 -4.52 -51.15
CA ASP A 196 5.89 -4.55 -52.39
C ASP A 196 7.19 -3.73 -52.30
N GLY A 197 7.28 -2.75 -51.39
CA GLY A 197 8.47 -1.92 -51.18
C GLY A 197 8.66 -0.83 -52.26
N TYR A 198 7.68 -0.61 -53.12
CA TYR A 198 7.71 0.44 -54.15
C TYR A 198 7.29 1.80 -53.56
N LEU A 199 7.71 2.90 -54.20
CA LEU A 199 7.32 4.26 -53.81
C LEU A 199 6.02 4.65 -54.52
N TYR A 200 4.98 4.91 -53.74
CA TYR A 200 3.70 5.42 -54.21
C TYR A 200 3.65 6.95 -54.11
N ILE A 201 3.00 7.59 -55.07
CA ILE A 201 2.94 9.05 -55.23
C ILE A 201 1.51 9.47 -55.52
N GLY A 202 0.95 10.39 -54.73
CA GLY A 202 -0.35 11.02 -55.01
C GLY A 202 -0.17 12.33 -55.79
N THR A 203 -0.82 12.47 -56.94
CA THR A 203 -0.79 13.69 -57.78
C THR A 203 -2.20 14.20 -58.08
N GLY A 204 -2.44 15.48 -57.83
CA GLY A 204 -3.68 16.15 -58.23
C GLY A 204 -3.73 16.43 -59.73
N ASP A 205 -4.92 16.75 -60.23
CA ASP A 205 -5.25 16.90 -61.66
C ASP A 205 -4.51 18.03 -62.38
N GLY A 206 -4.01 19.04 -61.68
CA GLY A 206 -3.36 20.22 -62.30
C GLY A 206 -3.98 21.55 -61.86
N GLY A 207 -5.16 21.53 -61.23
CA GLY A 207 -5.77 22.70 -60.59
C GLY A 207 -6.98 23.27 -61.32
N SER A 208 -7.34 24.51 -60.97
CA SER A 208 -8.63 25.13 -61.35
C SER A 208 -9.83 24.32 -60.83
N GLY A 209 -11.01 24.44 -61.46
CA GLY A 209 -12.20 23.66 -61.15
C GLY A 209 -12.74 22.93 -62.37
N GLY A 210 -13.12 21.66 -62.20
CA GLY A 210 -13.59 20.79 -63.29
C GLY A 210 -12.50 20.44 -64.31
N ASP A 211 -11.32 20.00 -63.82
CA ASP A 211 -10.19 19.44 -64.59
C ASP A 211 -10.07 19.94 -66.05
N PRO A 212 -9.81 21.24 -66.27
CA PRO A 212 -9.93 21.85 -67.61
C PRO A 212 -8.85 21.42 -68.61
N ASP A 213 -7.83 20.70 -68.14
CA ASP A 213 -6.78 20.06 -68.94
C ASP A 213 -7.09 18.55 -69.17
N GLU A 214 -8.22 18.03 -68.67
CA GLU A 214 -8.73 16.64 -68.79
C GLU A 214 -7.74 15.58 -68.24
N ASN A 215 -6.91 15.98 -67.28
CA ASN A 215 -5.74 15.23 -66.86
C ASN A 215 -6.10 13.93 -66.11
N ALA A 216 -7.10 13.92 -65.23
CA ALA A 216 -7.41 12.82 -64.33
C ALA A 216 -7.81 11.54 -65.07
N GLN A 217 -8.61 11.66 -66.14
CA GLN A 217 -8.94 10.54 -67.04
C GLN A 217 -7.87 10.30 -68.12
N ASN A 218 -7.08 11.30 -68.51
CA ASN A 218 -6.00 11.15 -69.48
C ASN A 218 -4.87 10.25 -68.94
N LYS A 219 -4.64 9.13 -69.64
CA LYS A 219 -3.66 8.09 -69.26
C LYS A 219 -2.22 8.40 -69.68
N ASN A 220 -2.00 9.49 -70.42
CA ASN A 220 -0.68 9.84 -70.97
C ASN A 220 0.04 10.94 -70.14
N VAL A 221 -0.56 11.35 -69.02
CA VAL A 221 -0.06 12.39 -68.12
C VAL A 221 0.01 11.87 -66.69
N LEU A 222 0.90 12.46 -65.89
CA LEU A 222 1.17 12.05 -64.50
C LEU A 222 0.42 12.92 -63.46
N LEU A 223 -0.60 13.67 -63.89
CA LEU A 223 -1.48 14.49 -63.06
C LEU A 223 -2.86 13.81 -62.92
N GLY A 224 -3.49 13.93 -61.75
CA GLY A 224 -4.75 13.26 -61.40
C GLY A 224 -4.58 11.75 -61.33
N LYS A 225 -3.53 11.29 -60.64
CA LYS A 225 -3.09 9.88 -60.60
C LYS A 225 -2.65 9.46 -59.20
N MET A 226 -2.76 8.16 -58.96
CA MET A 226 -1.84 7.45 -58.08
C MET A 226 -0.75 6.83 -58.95
N LEU A 227 0.52 7.11 -58.66
CA LEU A 227 1.68 6.54 -59.34
C LEU A 227 2.41 5.55 -58.43
N ARG A 228 3.15 4.61 -59.02
CA ARG A 228 3.99 3.64 -58.31
C ARG A 228 5.29 3.36 -59.07
N ILE A 229 6.45 3.58 -58.43
CA ILE A 229 7.77 3.42 -59.04
C ILE A 229 8.74 2.61 -58.16
N ASP A 230 9.69 1.92 -58.78
CA ASP A 230 10.76 1.20 -58.10
C ASP A 230 12.05 2.03 -58.04
N VAL A 231 12.35 2.55 -56.85
CA VAL A 231 13.56 3.35 -56.58
C VAL A 231 14.79 2.51 -56.21
N ASN A 232 14.69 1.17 -56.20
CA ASN A 232 15.80 0.26 -55.89
C ASN A 232 16.51 -0.25 -57.15
N ASN A 233 15.77 -0.58 -58.21
CA ASN A 233 16.29 -1.32 -59.37
C ASN A 233 16.48 -0.48 -60.64
N GLY A 234 16.63 0.84 -60.52
CA GLY A 234 16.88 1.73 -61.66
C GLY A 234 17.63 3.02 -61.28
N SER A 235 17.87 3.87 -62.28
CA SER A 235 18.59 5.14 -62.11
C SER A 235 18.07 6.18 -63.12
N PRO A 236 17.19 7.12 -62.71
CA PRO A 236 16.81 7.43 -61.32
C PRO A 236 15.84 6.43 -60.65
N TYR A 237 15.02 5.70 -61.42
CA TYR A 237 14.10 4.67 -60.96
C TYR A 237 13.86 3.63 -62.06
N ALA A 238 13.09 2.59 -61.76
CA ALA A 238 12.56 1.60 -62.68
C ALA A 238 11.03 1.50 -62.54
N ILE A 239 10.38 0.87 -63.52
CA ILE A 239 8.93 0.65 -63.53
C ILE A 239 8.64 -0.75 -62.93
N PRO A 240 7.75 -0.87 -61.93
CA PRO A 240 7.25 -2.15 -61.47
C PRO A 240 6.62 -2.95 -62.64
N PRO A 241 7.05 -4.20 -62.89
CA PRO A 241 6.58 -4.97 -64.05
C PRO A 241 5.09 -5.36 -63.96
N ASP A 242 4.49 -5.20 -62.78
CA ASP A 242 3.08 -5.39 -62.48
C ASP A 242 2.26 -4.09 -62.46
N ASN A 243 2.82 -2.93 -62.87
CA ASN A 243 2.03 -1.73 -63.11
C ASN A 243 1.03 -1.94 -64.28
N PRO A 244 -0.22 -1.46 -64.16
CA PRO A 244 -1.30 -1.74 -65.12
C PRO A 244 -1.06 -1.17 -66.53
N PHE A 245 -0.18 -0.17 -66.68
CA PHE A 245 0.12 0.47 -67.95
C PHE A 245 1.52 0.14 -68.51
N ALA A 246 2.31 -0.70 -67.84
CA ALA A 246 3.73 -0.90 -68.15
C ALA A 246 4.02 -1.42 -69.59
N GLY A 247 4.94 -0.75 -70.27
CA GLY A 247 5.67 -1.22 -71.45
C GLY A 247 4.93 -1.07 -72.78
N ALA A 248 3.99 -1.98 -73.07
CA ALA A 248 3.28 -2.03 -74.35
C ALA A 248 1.79 -1.65 -74.24
N THR A 249 1.32 -1.36 -73.03
CA THR A 249 -0.06 -0.92 -72.77
C THR A 249 -0.17 0.59 -72.98
N ALA A 250 -1.32 1.07 -73.46
CA ALA A 250 -1.50 2.50 -73.74
C ALA A 250 -1.72 3.31 -72.45
N GLY A 251 -0.65 3.97 -71.99
CA GLY A 251 -0.63 4.92 -70.88
C GLY A 251 0.82 5.34 -70.56
N ALA A 252 1.02 6.06 -69.45
CA ALA A 252 2.33 6.26 -68.86
C ALA A 252 2.65 5.15 -67.85
N ASP A 253 3.86 4.59 -67.93
CA ASP A 253 4.31 3.40 -67.21
C ASP A 253 4.22 3.53 -65.67
N GLU A 254 4.39 4.74 -65.13
CA GLU A 254 4.35 5.03 -63.70
C GLU A 254 2.94 4.92 -63.08
N ILE A 255 1.87 4.92 -63.89
CA ILE A 255 0.49 5.03 -63.40
C ILE A 255 0.04 3.71 -62.74
N TRP A 256 -0.49 3.85 -61.53
CA TRP A 256 -1.11 2.77 -60.75
C TRP A 256 -2.63 2.87 -60.70
N ALA A 257 -3.20 4.06 -60.55
CA ALA A 257 -4.63 4.33 -60.63
C ALA A 257 -4.92 5.73 -61.20
N ILE A 258 -6.13 5.93 -61.73
CA ILE A 258 -6.55 7.15 -62.44
C ILE A 258 -7.83 7.75 -61.84
N GLY A 259 -8.19 8.96 -62.27
CA GLY A 259 -9.45 9.59 -61.92
C GLY A 259 -9.53 10.01 -60.45
N VAL A 260 -8.44 10.51 -59.90
CA VAL A 260 -8.39 11.23 -58.60
C VAL A 260 -8.22 12.73 -58.86
N ARG A 261 -8.78 13.56 -57.98
CA ARG A 261 -8.82 15.03 -58.14
C ARG A 261 -7.61 15.73 -57.52
N ASN A 262 -7.46 15.56 -56.23
CA ASN A 262 -6.38 16.08 -55.41
C ASN A 262 -6.17 15.15 -54.19
N PRO A 263 -5.46 14.01 -54.35
CA PRO A 263 -5.24 13.02 -53.30
C PRO A 263 -4.22 13.55 -52.27
N TRP A 264 -4.69 14.45 -51.40
CA TRP A 264 -3.87 15.23 -50.48
C TRP A 264 -3.12 14.36 -49.46
N ARG A 265 -3.79 13.35 -48.88
CA ARG A 265 -3.14 12.29 -48.10
C ARG A 265 -3.75 10.93 -48.42
N PHE A 266 -2.86 9.95 -48.57
CA PHE A 266 -3.20 8.54 -48.51
C PHE A 266 -2.31 7.83 -47.47
N SER A 267 -2.80 6.74 -46.91
CA SER A 267 -2.09 5.88 -45.96
C SER A 267 -2.22 4.43 -46.37
N PHE A 268 -1.16 3.65 -46.19
CA PHE A 268 -1.29 2.20 -46.03
C PHE A 268 -1.55 1.87 -44.56
N ASP A 269 -2.53 1.02 -44.27
CA ASP A 269 -2.67 0.38 -42.97
C ASP A 269 -1.46 -0.52 -42.71
N ARG A 270 -0.75 -0.29 -41.60
CA ARG A 270 0.39 -1.12 -41.16
C ARG A 270 -0.03 -2.53 -40.74
N GLY A 271 -1.32 -2.72 -40.45
CA GLY A 271 -1.94 -3.97 -40.02
C GLY A 271 -1.83 -4.24 -38.51
N ASP A 272 -2.53 -5.29 -38.07
CA ASP A 272 -2.35 -5.86 -36.73
C ASP A 272 -1.15 -6.83 -36.64
N SER A 273 -0.89 -7.35 -35.43
CA SER A 273 0.19 -8.31 -35.16
C SER A 273 0.05 -9.67 -35.86
N GLY A 274 -1.13 -9.99 -36.42
CA GLY A 274 -1.35 -11.14 -37.31
C GLY A 274 -1.22 -10.79 -38.80
N GLY A 275 -0.96 -9.53 -39.14
CA GLY A 275 -0.91 -9.00 -40.50
C GLY A 275 -2.28 -8.58 -41.06
N GLY A 276 -3.37 -8.62 -40.27
CA GLY A 276 -4.70 -8.25 -40.71
C GLY A 276 -4.78 -6.77 -41.11
N GLY A 277 -5.20 -6.51 -42.35
CA GLY A 277 -5.26 -5.17 -42.96
C GLY A 277 -3.93 -4.64 -43.51
N ARG A 278 -2.80 -5.34 -43.32
CA ARG A 278 -1.48 -4.83 -43.72
C ARG A 278 -1.39 -4.59 -45.23
N GLY A 279 -1.25 -3.32 -45.63
CA GLY A 279 -1.17 -2.90 -47.03
C GLY A 279 -2.49 -2.46 -47.67
N ASP A 280 -3.60 -2.43 -46.92
CA ASP A 280 -4.83 -1.76 -47.36
C ASP A 280 -4.57 -0.24 -47.51
N MET A 281 -4.88 0.33 -48.67
CA MET A 281 -4.68 1.75 -48.95
C MET A 281 -5.99 2.53 -48.75
N TYR A 282 -5.91 3.65 -48.04
CA TYR A 282 -6.98 4.62 -47.87
C TYR A 282 -6.51 5.97 -48.43
N ILE A 283 -7.35 6.66 -49.20
CA ILE A 283 -7.05 7.91 -49.92
C ILE A 283 -8.11 8.95 -49.52
N GLY A 284 -7.68 10.10 -48.99
CA GLY A 284 -8.54 11.29 -48.94
C GLY A 284 -8.34 12.11 -50.20
N ASP A 285 -9.39 12.26 -51.00
CA ASP A 285 -9.36 12.98 -52.28
C ASP A 285 -10.27 14.22 -52.21
N VAL A 286 -9.69 15.41 -52.39
CA VAL A 286 -10.37 16.68 -52.10
C VAL A 286 -11.36 17.04 -53.20
N GLY A 287 -12.61 17.27 -52.80
CA GLY A 287 -13.78 17.51 -53.66
C GLY A 287 -13.75 18.84 -54.42
N GLN A 288 -14.67 18.97 -55.37
CA GLN A 288 -14.77 20.14 -56.26
C GLN A 288 -15.55 21.31 -55.64
N GLY A 289 -16.51 21.03 -54.77
CA GLY A 289 -17.31 22.05 -54.10
C GLY A 289 -18.66 21.60 -53.58
N GLN A 290 -19.00 20.31 -53.67
CA GLN A 290 -20.20 19.72 -53.06
C GLN A 290 -19.90 18.51 -52.18
N TRP A 291 -18.96 17.63 -52.57
CA TRP A 291 -18.71 16.34 -51.92
C TRP A 291 -17.22 16.03 -51.75
N GLU A 292 -16.82 15.74 -50.52
CA GLU A 292 -15.50 15.26 -50.15
C GLU A 292 -15.51 13.74 -49.95
N GLU A 293 -14.44 13.02 -50.30
CA GLU A 293 -14.44 11.54 -50.27
C GLU A 293 -13.24 10.85 -49.61
N ILE A 294 -13.49 9.65 -49.07
CA ILE A 294 -12.47 8.67 -48.72
C ILE A 294 -12.60 7.48 -49.68
N SER A 295 -11.60 7.29 -50.53
CA SER A 295 -11.47 6.15 -51.43
C SER A 295 -10.52 5.08 -50.86
N TYR A 296 -10.63 3.84 -51.36
CA TYR A 296 -9.95 2.66 -50.77
C TYR A 296 -9.48 1.65 -51.83
N GLN A 297 -8.36 0.98 -51.55
CA GLN A 297 -7.90 -0.22 -52.28
C GLN A 297 -7.44 -1.29 -51.31
N ALA A 298 -7.81 -2.54 -51.58
CA ALA A 298 -7.40 -3.69 -50.77
C ALA A 298 -5.93 -4.06 -51.03
N ALA A 299 -5.26 -4.58 -50.00
CA ALA A 299 -3.91 -5.09 -50.08
C ALA A 299 -3.73 -6.09 -51.23
N GLY A 300 -2.77 -5.81 -52.13
CA GLY A 300 -2.44 -6.71 -53.26
C GLY A 300 -3.37 -6.63 -54.48
N THR A 301 -4.28 -5.64 -54.56
CA THR A 301 -5.03 -5.36 -55.80
C THR A 301 -4.06 -5.00 -56.95
N PRO A 302 -4.19 -5.56 -58.18
CA PRO A 302 -3.29 -5.28 -59.31
C PRO A 302 -3.34 -3.87 -59.95
N GLY A 303 -3.80 -2.86 -59.22
CA GLY A 303 -3.97 -1.50 -59.73
C GLY A 303 -5.00 -1.39 -60.87
N GLY A 304 -4.83 -0.37 -61.71
CA GLY A 304 -5.65 -0.13 -62.91
C GLY A 304 -7.03 0.49 -62.64
N VAL A 305 -7.31 0.86 -61.39
CA VAL A 305 -8.61 1.38 -60.96
C VAL A 305 -8.81 2.83 -61.41
N ASN A 306 -10.06 3.17 -61.70
CA ASN A 306 -10.56 4.52 -61.96
C ASN A 306 -11.53 4.91 -60.83
N PHE A 307 -11.20 5.92 -60.03
CA PHE A 307 -12.09 6.39 -58.96
C PHE A 307 -13.22 7.27 -59.52
N GLY A 308 -12.90 8.08 -60.54
CA GLY A 308 -13.89 8.61 -61.49
C GLY A 308 -14.00 10.12 -61.56
N TRP A 309 -13.10 10.89 -60.93
CA TRP A 309 -12.95 12.31 -61.23
C TRP A 309 -12.48 12.49 -62.69
N ASP A 310 -13.02 13.41 -63.47
CA ASP A 310 -14.05 14.43 -63.16
C ASP A 310 -15.50 13.99 -63.48
N CYS A 311 -15.68 12.80 -64.03
CA CYS A 311 -17.00 12.23 -64.34
C CYS A 311 -17.95 12.20 -63.13
N ARG A 312 -17.38 12.07 -61.92
CA ARG A 312 -18.06 12.07 -60.64
C ARG A 312 -17.33 12.90 -59.59
N GLU A 313 -18.09 13.47 -58.66
CA GLU A 313 -17.64 14.02 -57.39
C GLU A 313 -18.25 13.14 -56.29
N GLY A 314 -17.43 12.34 -55.60
CA GLY A 314 -17.94 11.26 -54.75
C GLY A 314 -18.75 10.22 -55.55
N ARG A 315 -19.89 9.80 -55.01
CA ARG A 315 -20.85 8.91 -55.70
C ARG A 315 -21.75 9.65 -56.71
N HIS A 316 -21.61 10.97 -56.86
CA HIS A 316 -22.52 11.82 -57.63
C HIS A 316 -21.95 12.17 -59.01
N ASN A 317 -22.79 12.23 -60.04
CA ASN A 317 -22.38 12.68 -61.37
C ASN A 317 -21.94 14.16 -61.33
N PHE A 318 -20.75 14.45 -61.87
CA PHE A 318 -20.27 15.82 -62.09
C PHE A 318 -20.28 16.11 -63.60
N GLU A 319 -19.26 15.70 -64.36
CA GLU A 319 -19.26 15.80 -65.83
C GLU A 319 -19.25 14.42 -66.53
N PRO A 320 -20.39 13.68 -66.53
CA PRO A 320 -20.46 12.30 -67.02
C PRO A 320 -20.26 12.13 -68.54
N GLY A 321 -20.00 13.22 -69.28
CA GLY A 321 -19.61 13.18 -70.69
C GLY A 321 -18.12 12.88 -70.91
N ASN A 322 -17.28 13.17 -69.93
CA ASN A 322 -15.82 13.12 -70.05
C ASN A 322 -15.31 11.66 -69.84
N CYS A 323 -16.11 10.83 -69.14
CA CYS A 323 -15.92 9.39 -69.08
C CYS A 323 -16.27 8.67 -70.39
N SER A 324 -15.37 7.78 -70.83
CA SER A 324 -15.66 6.83 -71.92
C SER A 324 -16.83 5.89 -71.56
N SER A 325 -17.78 5.74 -72.48
CA SER A 325 -18.96 4.88 -72.28
C SER A 325 -18.56 3.43 -71.94
N GLY A 326 -19.00 2.93 -70.78
CA GLY A 326 -18.74 1.56 -70.33
C GLY A 326 -17.50 1.36 -69.44
N VAL A 327 -16.85 2.43 -68.94
CA VAL A 327 -15.83 2.29 -67.89
C VAL A 327 -16.43 1.85 -66.56
N THR A 328 -15.74 0.98 -65.83
CA THR A 328 -16.04 0.68 -64.43
C THR A 328 -15.40 1.76 -63.55
N LEU A 329 -16.21 2.50 -62.82
CA LEU A 329 -15.75 3.43 -61.77
C LEU A 329 -15.82 2.74 -60.40
N THR A 330 -14.91 3.08 -59.51
CA THR A 330 -14.90 2.61 -58.11
C THR A 330 -15.49 3.69 -57.22
N ASP A 331 -16.43 3.32 -56.36
CA ASP A 331 -17.04 4.25 -55.42
C ASP A 331 -16.16 4.47 -54.18
N PRO A 332 -16.16 5.68 -53.58
CA PRO A 332 -15.56 5.91 -52.28
C PRO A 332 -16.28 5.14 -51.17
N ILE A 333 -15.54 4.80 -50.12
CA ILE A 333 -16.07 4.07 -48.94
C ILE A 333 -16.78 4.99 -47.95
N ALA A 334 -16.47 6.29 -47.97
CA ALA A 334 -17.27 7.34 -47.33
C ALA A 334 -17.23 8.63 -48.15
N GLU A 335 -18.30 9.41 -48.06
CA GLU A 335 -18.40 10.75 -48.64
C GLU A 335 -19.10 11.69 -47.65
N TYR A 336 -18.84 12.99 -47.72
CA TYR A 336 -19.58 13.99 -46.96
C TYR A 336 -19.76 15.29 -47.73
N SER A 337 -20.93 15.92 -47.57
CA SER A 337 -21.23 17.17 -48.27
C SER A 337 -20.54 18.38 -47.63
N HIS A 338 -20.38 19.46 -48.41
CA HIS A 338 -19.92 20.79 -47.96
C HIS A 338 -20.84 21.48 -46.92
N SER A 339 -21.91 20.82 -46.46
CA SER A 339 -22.66 21.25 -45.25
C SER A 339 -22.03 20.77 -43.94
N LEU A 340 -21.07 19.83 -44.00
CA LEU A 340 -20.37 19.27 -42.85
C LEU A 340 -18.90 19.71 -42.77
N GLY A 341 -18.25 19.90 -43.92
CA GLY A 341 -16.85 20.34 -44.05
C GLY A 341 -16.61 21.14 -45.35
N ALA A 342 -15.37 21.18 -45.84
CA ALA A 342 -14.98 21.91 -47.05
C ALA A 342 -13.73 21.36 -47.79
N SER A 343 -12.96 20.44 -47.20
CA SER A 343 -11.79 19.78 -47.82
C SER A 343 -11.32 18.61 -46.95
N VAL A 344 -11.33 17.38 -47.48
CA VAL A 344 -10.90 16.19 -46.75
C VAL A 344 -9.38 16.09 -46.60
N THR A 345 -8.94 15.86 -45.37
CA THR A 345 -7.53 15.75 -45.02
C THR A 345 -6.93 14.37 -45.35
N GLY A 346 -7.76 13.35 -45.51
CA GLY A 346 -7.34 11.95 -45.37
C GLY A 346 -7.08 11.58 -43.91
N GLY A 347 -6.41 10.45 -43.68
CA GLY A 347 -6.40 9.78 -42.38
C GLY A 347 -5.50 8.56 -42.31
N TYR A 348 -5.51 7.87 -41.16
CA TYR A 348 -4.77 6.62 -40.88
C TYR A 348 -5.64 5.64 -40.07
N VAL A 349 -5.37 4.34 -40.19
CA VAL A 349 -5.93 3.33 -39.27
C VAL A 349 -5.16 3.38 -37.95
N TYR A 350 -5.84 3.59 -36.82
CA TYR A 350 -5.17 3.53 -35.53
C TYR A 350 -4.77 2.07 -35.22
N ARG A 351 -3.46 1.86 -35.10
CA ARG A 351 -2.82 0.57 -34.81
C ARG A 351 -1.91 0.61 -33.57
N GLY A 352 -1.97 1.71 -32.83
CA GLY A 352 -1.27 1.89 -31.56
C GLY A 352 -1.83 1.01 -30.43
N SER A 353 -1.25 1.15 -29.25
CA SER A 353 -1.54 0.33 -28.07
C SER A 353 -1.91 1.14 -26.82
N LEU A 354 -1.71 2.46 -26.81
CA LEU A 354 -2.07 3.29 -25.65
C LEU A 354 -3.59 3.46 -25.48
N TYR A 355 -4.36 3.40 -26.58
CA TYR A 355 -5.82 3.48 -26.60
C TYR A 355 -6.45 2.27 -27.33
N PRO A 356 -6.56 1.10 -26.68
CA PRO A 356 -7.06 -0.13 -27.33
C PRO A 356 -8.46 -0.02 -27.94
N ALA A 357 -9.32 0.85 -27.42
CA ALA A 357 -10.66 1.10 -27.96
C ALA A 357 -10.65 1.71 -29.37
N LEU A 358 -9.58 2.42 -29.77
CA LEU A 358 -9.42 3.01 -31.09
C LEU A 358 -8.92 1.99 -32.14
N PHE A 359 -8.53 0.78 -31.74
CA PHE A 359 -7.81 -0.17 -32.59
C PHE A 359 -8.64 -0.64 -33.80
N GLY A 360 -8.10 -0.45 -35.01
CA GLY A 360 -8.74 -0.86 -36.26
C GLY A 360 -9.80 0.13 -36.78
N TYR A 361 -9.92 1.33 -36.19
CA TYR A 361 -10.69 2.43 -36.78
C TYR A 361 -9.78 3.30 -37.66
N TYR A 362 -10.27 3.65 -38.85
CA TYR A 362 -9.69 4.66 -39.73
C TYR A 362 -10.20 6.04 -39.32
N PHE A 363 -9.29 6.89 -38.85
CA PHE A 363 -9.57 8.26 -38.45
C PHE A 363 -9.18 9.24 -39.53
N TYR A 364 -10.10 10.11 -39.93
CA TYR A 364 -9.90 11.13 -40.94
C TYR A 364 -10.59 12.45 -40.53
N ALA A 365 -10.21 13.54 -41.18
CA ALA A 365 -10.66 14.89 -40.82
C ALA A 365 -11.00 15.74 -42.03
N ASP A 366 -11.58 16.90 -41.73
CA ASP A 366 -11.81 18.00 -42.65
C ASP A 366 -10.95 19.20 -42.28
N TYR A 367 -10.20 19.75 -43.24
CA TYR A 367 -9.27 20.85 -43.04
C TYR A 367 -9.97 22.16 -42.64
N GLY A 368 -11.14 22.46 -43.22
CA GLY A 368 -11.84 23.73 -43.00
C GLY A 368 -12.60 23.79 -41.68
N SER A 369 -13.37 22.75 -41.38
CA SER A 369 -14.20 22.65 -40.17
C SER A 369 -13.49 22.06 -38.96
N GLY A 370 -12.33 21.40 -39.14
CA GLY A 370 -11.59 20.75 -38.07
C GLY A 370 -12.34 19.59 -37.40
N ARG A 371 -13.39 19.06 -38.04
CA ARG A 371 -14.09 17.85 -37.60
C ARG A 371 -13.23 16.61 -37.82
N ILE A 372 -13.42 15.61 -36.97
CA ILE A 372 -12.79 14.29 -37.08
C ILE A 372 -13.90 13.23 -37.05
N TRP A 373 -13.79 12.25 -37.94
CA TRP A 373 -14.65 11.08 -38.01
C TRP A 373 -13.85 9.79 -37.91
N SER A 374 -14.52 8.71 -37.48
CA SER A 374 -14.03 7.34 -37.61
C SER A 374 -14.92 6.51 -38.53
N MET A 375 -14.31 5.52 -39.16
CA MET A 375 -15.01 4.33 -39.68
C MET A 375 -14.17 3.08 -39.41
N THR A 376 -14.79 1.91 -39.31
CA THR A 376 -14.06 0.62 -39.27
C THR A 376 -14.61 -0.36 -40.30
N LYS A 377 -13.80 -1.34 -40.70
CA LYS A 377 -14.12 -2.30 -41.75
C LYS A 377 -14.98 -3.44 -41.19
N THR A 378 -16.25 -3.49 -41.60
CA THR A 378 -17.28 -4.44 -41.11
C THR A 378 -17.35 -5.74 -41.91
N GLY A 379 -16.69 -5.79 -43.07
CA GLY A 379 -16.67 -6.93 -43.99
C GLY A 379 -15.73 -6.67 -45.16
N SER A 380 -15.58 -7.64 -46.07
CA SER A 380 -14.53 -7.62 -47.10
C SER A 380 -14.48 -6.32 -47.93
N ASN A 381 -15.66 -5.79 -48.29
CA ASN A 381 -15.86 -4.50 -48.96
C ASN A 381 -17.00 -3.72 -48.26
N SER A 382 -17.04 -3.68 -46.92
CA SER A 382 -18.02 -2.88 -46.18
C SER A 382 -17.39 -2.23 -44.95
N TRP A 383 -17.88 -1.04 -44.62
CA TRP A 383 -17.44 -0.22 -43.48
C TRP A 383 -18.62 0.12 -42.57
N SER A 384 -18.35 0.65 -41.39
CA SER A 384 -19.36 1.31 -40.56
C SER A 384 -19.83 2.60 -41.25
N THR A 385 -20.98 3.13 -40.84
CA THR A 385 -21.29 4.53 -41.10
C THR A 385 -20.22 5.42 -40.46
N PRO A 386 -19.80 6.53 -41.09
CA PRO A 386 -18.94 7.51 -40.44
C PRO A 386 -19.54 8.03 -39.13
N GLU A 387 -18.86 7.82 -38.02
CA GLU A 387 -19.20 8.35 -36.70
C GLU A 387 -18.39 9.63 -36.46
N GLN A 388 -19.05 10.73 -36.02
CA GLN A 388 -18.38 12.02 -35.81
C GLN A 388 -17.91 12.13 -34.36
N GLU A 389 -16.62 11.88 -34.15
CA GLU A 389 -16.03 11.85 -32.80
C GLU A 389 -15.69 13.23 -32.25
N TYR A 390 -15.31 14.16 -33.12
CA TYR A 390 -14.87 15.50 -32.70
C TYR A 390 -15.35 16.57 -33.66
N GLY A 391 -15.76 17.73 -33.12
CA GLY A 391 -16.22 18.86 -33.91
C GLY A 391 -16.71 20.02 -33.02
N PRO A 392 -15.86 21.01 -32.72
CA PRO A 392 -16.28 22.18 -31.94
C PRO A 392 -17.24 23.07 -32.75
N PRO A 393 -18.16 23.81 -32.11
CA PRO A 393 -19.17 24.63 -32.80
C PRO A 393 -18.60 25.85 -33.56
N SER A 394 -17.30 26.12 -33.43
CA SER A 394 -16.54 27.02 -34.30
C SER A 394 -15.05 26.66 -34.20
N SER A 395 -14.43 26.21 -35.28
CA SER A 395 -13.02 25.79 -35.28
C SER A 395 -12.07 27.00 -35.29
N THR A 396 -11.09 26.99 -34.39
CA THR A 396 -9.88 27.82 -34.45
C THR A 396 -8.70 26.98 -34.94
N PHE A 397 -8.98 26.00 -35.79
CA PHE A 397 -8.22 24.77 -35.91
C PHE A 397 -8.44 24.14 -37.28
N SER A 398 -7.35 23.86 -38.01
CA SER A 398 -7.40 23.30 -39.37
C SER A 398 -6.45 22.11 -39.47
N VAL A 399 -7.00 20.92 -39.72
CA VAL A 399 -6.23 19.67 -39.75
C VAL A 399 -5.58 19.51 -41.12
N SER A 400 -4.26 19.71 -41.20
CA SER A 400 -3.52 19.59 -42.47
C SER A 400 -3.05 18.17 -42.79
N ALA A 401 -2.79 17.34 -41.78
CA ALA A 401 -2.59 15.91 -41.95
C ALA A 401 -2.73 15.16 -40.63
N PHE A 402 -2.97 13.85 -40.73
CA PHE A 402 -2.61 12.88 -39.71
C PHE A 402 -1.21 12.31 -39.97
N GLY A 403 -0.70 11.58 -38.98
CA GLY A 403 0.47 10.73 -39.10
C GLY A 403 0.59 9.80 -37.91
N GLU A 404 1.58 8.92 -37.92
CA GLU A 404 1.82 7.92 -36.88
C GLU A 404 3.29 7.90 -36.42
N ASP A 405 3.53 7.43 -35.19
CA ASP A 405 4.87 7.05 -34.72
C ASP A 405 5.17 5.57 -34.98
N GLU A 406 6.36 5.11 -34.59
CA GLU A 406 6.77 3.73 -34.82
C GLU A 406 5.91 2.71 -34.03
N GLN A 407 5.19 3.16 -32.99
CA GLN A 407 4.24 2.32 -32.23
C GLN A 407 2.83 2.30 -32.86
N GLY A 408 2.50 3.22 -33.75
CA GLY A 408 1.18 3.33 -34.40
C GLY A 408 0.21 4.26 -33.66
N GLU A 409 0.71 5.05 -32.72
CA GLU A 409 -0.07 6.11 -32.08
C GLU A 409 -0.31 7.24 -33.08
N LEU A 410 -1.56 7.70 -33.20
CA LEU A 410 -1.89 8.72 -34.19
C LEU A 410 -1.67 10.15 -33.67
N TYR A 411 -1.16 10.98 -34.57
CA TYR A 411 -0.93 12.40 -34.40
C TYR A 411 -1.65 13.18 -35.52
N LEU A 412 -1.93 14.45 -35.26
CA LEU A 412 -2.62 15.34 -36.18
C LEU A 412 -2.07 16.76 -36.09
N LEU A 413 -2.08 17.46 -37.23
CA LEU A 413 -1.38 18.73 -37.42
C LEU A 413 -2.32 19.92 -37.52
N ASP A 414 -2.01 20.94 -36.72
CA ASP A 414 -2.67 22.23 -36.68
C ASP A 414 -1.95 23.20 -37.62
N TYR A 415 -2.52 23.41 -38.81
CA TYR A 415 -1.86 24.16 -39.88
C TYR A 415 -1.55 25.61 -39.49
N PHE A 416 -2.49 26.29 -38.83
CA PHE A 416 -2.35 27.69 -38.43
C PHE A 416 -1.85 27.86 -37.00
N GLY A 417 -2.25 26.99 -36.06
CA GLY A 417 -1.72 27.00 -34.69
C GLY A 417 -0.28 26.49 -34.59
N GLY A 418 0.23 25.82 -35.62
CA GLY A 418 1.63 25.35 -35.66
C GLY A 418 1.92 24.27 -34.62
N THR A 419 0.93 23.43 -34.31
CA THR A 419 1.01 22.38 -33.27
C THR A 419 0.87 20.97 -33.85
N ILE A 420 1.55 20.03 -33.20
CA ILE A 420 1.27 18.59 -33.32
C ILE A 420 0.44 18.21 -32.11
N ARG A 421 -0.66 17.50 -32.31
CA ARG A 421 -1.48 16.93 -31.24
C ARG A 421 -1.52 15.43 -31.37
N ARG A 422 -1.68 14.73 -30.25
CA ARG A 422 -2.00 13.30 -30.24
C ARG A 422 -3.52 13.13 -30.36
N LEU A 423 -3.93 12.14 -31.17
CA LEU A 423 -5.28 11.59 -31.12
C LEU A 423 -5.36 10.65 -29.91
N ALA A 424 -6.31 10.88 -29.02
CA ALA A 424 -6.45 10.14 -27.77
C ALA A 424 -7.90 9.75 -27.51
N ASP A 425 -8.12 8.62 -26.82
CA ASP A 425 -9.37 8.41 -26.09
C ASP A 425 -9.30 9.13 -24.74
N ALA A 426 -10.28 10.00 -24.47
CA ALA A 426 -10.46 10.70 -23.21
C ALA A 426 -10.77 9.76 -22.04
N ASN A 427 -11.41 8.61 -22.33
CA ASN A 427 -11.67 7.55 -21.35
C ASN A 427 -10.45 6.62 -21.17
N GLY A 428 -9.39 6.83 -21.97
CA GLY A 428 -8.20 5.99 -22.00
C GLY A 428 -7.30 6.10 -20.76
N PRO A 429 -6.26 5.25 -20.64
CA PRO A 429 -5.48 5.07 -19.42
C PRO A 429 -4.76 6.35 -18.92
N GLN A 430 -5.30 6.99 -17.88
CA GLN A 430 -4.73 8.22 -17.32
C GLN A 430 -3.55 7.95 -16.37
N PRO A 431 -2.56 8.88 -16.27
CA PRO A 431 -1.49 8.77 -15.29
C PRO A 431 -2.02 8.84 -13.85
N ASN A 432 -1.47 8.01 -12.97
CA ASN A 432 -1.80 8.03 -11.55
C ASN A 432 -0.55 8.30 -10.72
N LEU A 433 -0.54 9.44 -10.04
CA LEU A 433 0.57 9.94 -9.24
C LEU A 433 0.36 9.77 -7.73
N SER A 434 -0.75 9.17 -7.28
CA SER A 434 -1.10 9.04 -5.85
C SER A 434 -0.09 8.24 -5.02
N THR A 435 0.71 7.41 -5.69
CA THR A 435 1.78 6.58 -5.12
C THR A 435 3.14 7.29 -5.08
N SER A 436 3.23 8.55 -5.51
CA SER A 436 4.44 9.36 -5.41
C SER A 436 4.75 9.71 -3.95
N THR A 437 6.03 9.74 -3.56
CA THR A 437 6.46 9.98 -2.18
C THR A 437 7.57 11.01 -2.08
N LYS A 438 7.66 11.67 -0.93
CA LYS A 438 8.84 12.43 -0.48
C LYS A 438 9.31 11.78 0.81
N SER A 439 10.61 11.56 0.95
CA SER A 439 11.23 10.96 2.13
C SER A 439 12.54 11.66 2.48
N ALA A 440 12.82 11.87 3.76
CA ALA A 440 14.12 12.32 4.24
C ALA A 440 15.08 11.13 4.43
N SER A 441 16.40 11.38 4.45
CA SER A 441 17.40 10.36 4.82
C SER A 441 17.41 10.04 6.31
N THR A 442 16.68 10.81 7.11
CA THR A 442 16.34 10.56 8.51
C THR A 442 15.20 11.51 8.88
N ALA A 443 14.27 11.09 9.73
CA ALA A 443 13.24 11.97 10.30
C ALA A 443 13.81 12.92 11.37
N HIS A 444 15.06 12.74 11.81
CA HIS A 444 15.66 13.54 12.88
C HIS A 444 17.12 13.85 12.63
N ALA A 445 17.49 15.13 12.69
CA ALA A 445 18.84 15.59 12.44
C ALA A 445 19.24 16.74 13.36
N ASP A 446 20.47 16.70 13.86
CA ASP A 446 20.99 17.69 14.79
C ASP A 446 21.48 18.97 14.07
N PRO A 447 21.49 20.14 14.75
CA PRO A 447 22.00 21.39 14.18
C PRO A 447 23.42 21.25 13.61
N GLY A 448 23.57 21.45 12.30
CA GLY A 448 24.81 21.24 11.53
C GLY A 448 24.85 19.94 10.72
N GLU A 449 24.00 18.95 10.98
CA GLU A 449 23.87 17.76 10.13
C GLU A 449 23.29 18.09 8.75
N THR A 450 23.54 17.22 7.77
CA THR A 450 23.05 17.35 6.39
C THR A 450 22.08 16.21 6.04
N VAL A 451 20.81 16.56 5.84
CA VAL A 451 19.74 15.64 5.44
C VAL A 451 19.63 15.60 3.92
N THR A 452 19.45 14.41 3.35
CA THR A 452 19.12 14.24 1.94
C THR A 452 17.62 14.01 1.79
N TYR A 453 16.90 14.92 1.15
CA TYR A 453 15.53 14.67 0.71
C TYR A 453 15.55 13.91 -0.61
N THR A 454 14.66 12.92 -0.70
CA THR A 454 14.41 12.11 -1.89
C THR A 454 12.93 12.24 -2.26
N ILE A 455 12.63 12.55 -3.52
CA ILE A 455 11.26 12.55 -4.05
C ILE A 455 11.19 11.47 -5.12
N ARG A 456 10.26 10.53 -4.98
CA ARG A 456 9.95 9.50 -5.97
C ARG A 456 8.62 9.86 -6.63
N ILE A 457 8.68 10.35 -7.86
CA ILE A 457 7.51 10.55 -8.70
C ILE A 457 7.21 9.22 -9.37
N ASN A 458 6.08 8.62 -9.01
CA ASN A 458 5.63 7.32 -9.51
C ASN A 458 4.43 7.54 -10.43
N ASN A 459 4.49 7.06 -11.68
CA ASN A 459 3.29 6.89 -12.50
C ASN A 459 2.86 5.42 -12.47
N THR A 460 1.89 5.12 -11.59
CA THR A 460 1.23 3.81 -11.50
C THR A 460 -0.09 3.76 -12.29
N GLY A 461 -0.31 4.72 -13.19
CA GLY A 461 -1.39 4.73 -14.17
C GLY A 461 -0.86 4.58 -15.60
N GLY A 462 -1.68 4.97 -16.57
CA GLY A 462 -1.31 4.97 -17.99
C GLY A 462 -0.56 6.23 -18.44
N LEU A 463 -0.41 6.32 -19.76
CA LEU A 463 0.18 7.41 -20.57
C LEU A 463 1.57 7.94 -20.19
N SER A 464 2.44 7.99 -21.21
CA SER A 464 3.88 8.30 -21.10
C SER A 464 4.29 9.75 -21.33
N ASN A 465 3.46 10.53 -22.01
CA ASN A 465 3.89 11.77 -22.67
C ASN A 465 3.25 13.05 -22.09
N GLN A 466 2.81 13.03 -20.82
CA GLN A 466 2.51 14.25 -20.07
C GLN A 466 3.76 14.79 -19.38
N THR A 467 3.97 16.11 -19.38
CA THR A 467 5.03 16.75 -18.57
C THR A 467 4.47 17.13 -17.21
N ALA A 468 5.08 16.60 -16.15
CA ALA A 468 4.84 17.04 -14.78
C ALA A 468 5.84 18.13 -14.37
N PHE A 469 5.37 18.99 -13.46
CA PHE A 469 6.14 20.06 -12.84
C PHE A 469 6.09 19.90 -11.32
N LEU A 470 7.23 20.02 -10.66
CA LEU A 470 7.37 19.96 -9.21
C LEU A 470 8.03 21.25 -8.69
N THR A 471 7.46 21.81 -7.64
CA THR A 471 8.01 22.93 -6.87
C THR A 471 8.18 22.51 -5.42
N ASP A 472 9.34 22.76 -4.82
CA ASP A 472 9.63 22.39 -3.44
C ASP A 472 10.25 23.57 -2.69
N THR A 473 9.71 23.94 -1.53
CA THR A 473 10.16 25.14 -0.78
C THR A 473 10.71 24.72 0.57
N ILE A 474 12.03 24.81 0.71
CA ILE A 474 12.74 24.41 1.93
C ILE A 474 12.30 25.31 3.11
N PRO A 475 11.85 24.72 4.24
CA PRO A 475 11.28 25.47 5.35
C PRO A 475 12.34 26.25 6.13
N ALA A 476 11.91 27.34 6.78
CA ALA A 476 12.77 28.14 7.64
C ALA A 476 13.32 27.29 8.81
N GLY A 477 14.65 27.30 8.98
CA GLY A 477 15.37 26.41 9.90
C GLY A 477 16.29 25.41 9.18
N LEU A 478 16.09 25.19 7.88
CA LEU A 478 16.96 24.40 7.02
C LEU A 478 17.58 25.28 5.92
N THR A 479 18.74 24.89 5.39
CA THR A 479 19.45 25.61 4.31
C THR A 479 19.82 24.66 3.17
N TYR A 480 19.51 25.02 1.92
CA TYR A 480 19.88 24.23 0.72
C TYR A 480 21.40 24.11 0.57
N VAL A 481 21.89 22.90 0.26
CA VAL A 481 23.28 22.66 -0.15
C VAL A 481 23.40 22.89 -1.66
N PRO A 482 24.12 23.94 -2.14
CA PRO A 482 24.17 24.27 -3.56
C PRO A 482 24.68 23.13 -4.45
N GLY A 483 24.10 22.98 -5.63
CA GLY A 483 24.45 21.94 -6.59
C GLY A 483 24.12 20.51 -6.15
N SER A 484 23.35 20.32 -5.08
CA SER A 484 22.96 18.98 -4.61
C SER A 484 21.69 18.43 -5.26
N LEU A 485 20.86 19.27 -5.89
CA LEU A 485 19.64 18.85 -6.59
C LEU A 485 19.97 18.12 -7.90
N VAL A 486 19.61 16.85 -7.98
CA VAL A 486 19.70 15.99 -9.17
C VAL A 486 18.42 15.20 -9.38
N ALA A 487 18.20 14.66 -10.58
CA ALA A 487 17.06 13.81 -10.90
C ALA A 487 17.47 12.68 -11.88
N THR A 488 16.82 11.52 -11.81
CA THR A 488 17.06 10.39 -12.74
C THR A 488 16.53 10.64 -14.15
N ALA A 489 15.56 11.56 -14.29
CA ALA A 489 15.01 12.03 -15.57
C ALA A 489 14.48 13.46 -15.42
N GLY A 490 14.24 14.15 -16.54
CA GLY A 490 13.77 15.53 -16.56
C GLY A 490 14.87 16.57 -16.33
N THR A 491 14.47 17.82 -16.07
CA THR A 491 15.36 18.97 -15.84
C THR A 491 15.11 19.55 -14.45
N VAL A 492 16.18 19.87 -13.73
CA VAL A 492 16.15 20.51 -12.40
C VAL A 492 16.52 21.99 -12.49
N ASP A 493 15.92 22.81 -11.63
CA ASP A 493 16.31 24.20 -11.38
C ASP A 493 16.48 24.42 -9.87
N SER A 494 17.65 24.90 -9.48
CA SER A 494 17.97 25.32 -8.10
C SER A 494 18.61 26.71 -8.06
N SER A 495 18.30 27.57 -9.04
CA SER A 495 18.83 28.93 -9.18
C SER A 495 18.23 29.94 -8.19
N GLN A 496 17.13 29.61 -7.51
CA GLN A 496 16.38 30.51 -6.62
C GLN A 496 16.02 29.85 -5.26
N PRO A 497 16.97 29.29 -4.50
CA PRO A 497 16.69 28.73 -3.17
C PRO A 497 16.11 29.79 -2.22
N PRO A 498 15.18 29.43 -1.31
CA PRO A 498 14.80 28.08 -0.90
C PRO A 498 13.82 27.33 -1.83
N LEU A 499 13.40 27.94 -2.95
CA LEU A 499 12.50 27.32 -3.93
C LEU A 499 13.28 26.52 -4.99
N LEU A 500 13.17 25.20 -4.90
CA LEU A 500 13.67 24.24 -5.90
C LEU A 500 12.56 23.88 -6.90
N ARG A 501 12.94 23.56 -8.13
CA ARG A 501 12.02 23.16 -9.20
C ARG A 501 12.52 21.96 -10.00
N TRP A 502 11.58 21.23 -10.58
CA TRP A 502 11.84 20.18 -11.57
C TRP A 502 10.70 20.13 -12.60
N GLN A 503 11.03 19.70 -13.82
CA GLN A 503 10.06 19.38 -14.87
C GLN A 503 10.50 18.14 -15.67
N GLY A 504 9.56 17.28 -16.08
CA GLY A 504 9.89 16.12 -16.91
C GLY A 504 8.68 15.24 -17.30
N PRO A 505 8.87 14.34 -18.28
CA PRO A 505 7.81 13.45 -18.76
C PRO A 505 7.46 12.36 -17.74
N LEU A 506 6.19 11.95 -17.67
CA LEU A 506 5.68 10.89 -16.78
C LEU A 506 5.59 9.53 -17.48
N SER A 507 6.65 8.71 -17.46
CA SER A 507 6.62 7.37 -18.07
C SER A 507 5.96 6.30 -17.15
N PRO A 508 5.02 5.45 -17.64
CA PRO A 508 4.31 4.46 -16.81
C PRO A 508 5.27 3.39 -16.28
N ALA A 509 4.99 2.89 -15.08
CA ALA A 509 5.83 1.89 -14.40
C ALA A 509 7.31 2.31 -14.21
N THR A 510 7.63 3.60 -14.34
CA THR A 510 8.94 4.15 -13.99
C THR A 510 8.85 5.05 -12.77
N THR A 511 9.92 5.07 -11.97
CA THR A 511 10.09 5.95 -10.81
C THR A 511 11.11 7.02 -11.16
N ILE A 512 10.68 8.28 -11.25
CA ILE A 512 11.61 9.41 -11.38
C ILE A 512 12.03 9.82 -9.98
N THR A 513 13.31 9.65 -9.66
CA THR A 513 13.86 9.97 -8.35
C THR A 513 14.62 11.29 -8.43
N LEU A 514 14.16 12.29 -7.68
CA LEU A 514 14.89 13.52 -7.41
C LEU A 514 15.59 13.35 -6.05
N THR A 515 16.82 13.82 -5.92
CA THR A 515 17.47 13.96 -4.60
C THR A 515 18.09 15.34 -4.45
N TYR A 516 18.07 15.88 -3.24
CA TYR A 516 18.79 17.11 -2.87
C TYR A 516 19.16 17.09 -1.40
N ARG A 517 20.10 17.94 -0.99
CA ARG A 517 20.60 18.04 0.39
C ARG A 517 20.29 19.39 1.02
N VAL A 518 20.01 19.37 2.32
CA VAL A 518 19.88 20.55 3.17
C VAL A 518 20.69 20.36 4.45
N THR A 519 21.20 21.44 5.02
CA THR A 519 21.84 21.46 6.34
C THR A 519 20.85 22.00 7.37
N VAL A 520 20.80 21.40 8.56
CA VAL A 520 20.01 21.90 9.70
C VAL A 520 20.70 23.12 10.30
N ASN A 521 20.01 24.24 10.46
CA ASN A 521 20.63 25.48 10.92
C ASN A 521 20.96 25.44 12.42
N ALA A 522 22.00 26.17 12.83
CA ALA A 522 22.35 26.35 14.24
C ALA A 522 21.15 26.97 15.01
N GLY A 523 20.74 26.31 16.10
CA GLY A 523 19.58 26.74 16.90
C GLY A 523 18.21 26.36 16.31
N ALA A 524 18.15 25.54 15.25
CA ALA A 524 16.90 24.94 14.80
C ALA A 524 16.33 24.00 15.87
N ALA A 525 15.06 24.18 16.22
CA ALA A 525 14.33 23.35 17.20
C ALA A 525 12.88 23.13 16.75
N GLY A 526 12.36 21.92 16.95
CA GLY A 526 10.99 21.53 16.59
C GLY A 526 10.90 20.82 15.23
N SER A 527 9.69 20.73 14.68
CA SER A 527 9.39 20.03 13.42
C SER A 527 9.43 20.96 12.21
N PHE A 528 10.17 20.54 11.17
CA PHE A 528 10.39 21.23 9.91
C PHE A 528 9.68 20.46 8.78
N VAL A 529 8.38 20.72 8.63
CA VAL A 529 7.57 20.15 7.54
C VAL A 529 7.98 20.80 6.21
N ASN A 530 8.55 20.01 5.32
CA ASN A 530 9.09 20.41 4.04
C ASN A 530 8.16 19.92 2.91
N GLN A 531 7.47 20.83 2.22
CA GLN A 531 6.40 20.49 1.28
C GLN A 531 6.78 20.71 -0.19
N ALA A 532 6.76 19.62 -0.96
CA ALA A 532 6.79 19.65 -2.41
C ALA A 532 5.35 19.61 -2.98
N ARG A 533 5.13 20.29 -4.09
CA ARG A 533 3.86 20.29 -4.84
C ARG A 533 4.13 19.84 -6.28
N LEU A 534 3.51 18.72 -6.65
CA LEU A 534 3.60 18.07 -7.95
C LEU A 534 2.32 18.35 -8.75
N THR A 535 2.46 18.65 -10.04
CA THR A 535 1.35 19.02 -10.93
C THR A 535 1.56 18.45 -12.34
N SER A 536 0.48 18.07 -13.02
CA SER A 536 0.46 17.76 -14.45
C SER A 536 -0.82 18.34 -15.06
N SER A 537 -0.85 18.53 -16.38
CA SER A 537 -2.05 19.00 -17.08
C SER A 537 -3.19 17.98 -16.94
N GLY A 538 -4.39 18.43 -16.55
CA GLY A 538 -5.56 17.58 -16.37
C GLY A 538 -5.58 16.72 -15.10
N LEU A 539 -4.52 16.74 -14.26
CA LEU A 539 -4.48 16.00 -13.00
C LEU A 539 -4.61 16.92 -11.79
N SER A 540 -5.24 16.43 -10.73
CA SER A 540 -5.25 17.10 -9.41
C SER A 540 -3.83 17.27 -8.87
N PRO A 541 -3.44 18.45 -8.34
CA PRO A 541 -2.15 18.65 -7.70
C PRO A 541 -1.92 17.68 -6.52
N VAL A 542 -0.74 17.05 -6.48
CA VAL A 542 -0.32 16.17 -5.39
C VAL A 542 0.64 16.95 -4.48
N THR A 543 0.32 17.03 -3.19
CA THR A 543 1.23 17.63 -2.18
C THR A 543 1.99 16.52 -1.47
N LEU A 544 3.30 16.52 -1.61
CA LEU A 544 4.21 15.57 -0.96
C LEU A 544 4.88 16.28 0.21
N SER A 545 4.46 15.96 1.43
CA SER A 545 5.04 16.50 2.67
C SER A 545 5.99 15.49 3.27
N GLU A 546 7.11 15.97 3.82
CA GLU A 546 7.98 15.18 4.70
C GLU A 546 8.46 16.09 5.83
N ALA A 547 8.53 15.56 7.05
CA ALA A 547 8.99 16.31 8.22
C ALA A 547 10.37 15.82 8.65
N ILE A 548 11.20 16.74 9.15
CA ILE A 548 12.31 16.37 10.04
C ILE A 548 12.23 17.18 11.34
N PHE A 549 12.63 16.59 12.46
CA PHE A 549 12.64 17.26 13.75
C PHE A 549 14.07 17.40 14.29
N ALA A 550 14.40 18.57 14.82
CA ALA A 550 15.70 18.88 15.42
C ALA A 550 15.55 19.40 16.86
N PRO A 551 16.50 19.13 17.77
CA PRO A 551 17.54 18.09 17.69
C PRO A 551 16.92 16.67 17.70
N ARG A 552 17.74 15.63 17.55
CA ARG A 552 17.27 14.23 17.52
C ARG A 552 16.81 13.76 18.92
N PRO A 553 15.61 13.17 19.08
CA PRO A 553 15.22 12.42 20.27
C PRO A 553 16.19 11.25 20.49
N ALA A 554 16.67 11.05 21.72
CA ALA A 554 17.85 10.24 21.95
C ALA A 554 17.64 8.71 21.78
N LEU A 555 16.38 8.27 21.73
CA LEU A 555 15.96 7.05 21.03
C LEU A 555 15.08 7.49 19.86
N PHE A 556 15.53 7.25 18.62
CA PHE A 556 14.69 7.45 17.43
C PHE A 556 14.16 6.10 16.97
N THR A 557 12.93 5.82 17.38
CA THR A 557 12.17 4.62 17.02
C THR A 557 10.95 4.99 16.19
N GLY A 558 10.49 4.06 15.37
CA GLY A 558 9.16 4.05 14.78
C GLY A 558 8.50 2.67 14.94
N VAL A 559 7.40 2.44 14.22
CA VAL A 559 6.61 1.19 14.27
C VAL A 559 7.46 -0.10 14.17
N GLU A 560 8.49 -0.13 13.32
CA GLU A 560 9.35 -1.31 13.11
C GLU A 560 10.18 -1.69 14.36
N ASP A 561 10.62 -0.70 15.16
CA ASP A 561 11.37 -0.94 16.41
C ASP A 561 10.49 -1.61 17.50
N PHE A 562 9.16 -1.54 17.34
CA PHE A 562 8.17 -2.19 18.20
C PHE A 562 7.54 -3.44 17.58
N PHE A 563 8.10 -3.94 16.48
CA PHE A 563 7.69 -5.19 15.85
C PHE A 563 7.83 -6.40 16.78
N PHE A 564 6.85 -7.29 16.76
CA PHE A 564 6.90 -8.61 17.40
C PHE A 564 6.28 -9.70 16.49
N PRO A 565 6.88 -10.91 16.41
CA PRO A 565 6.35 -12.07 15.68
C PRO A 565 4.87 -12.43 15.96
N GLY A 566 4.27 -13.23 15.07
CA GLY A 566 2.86 -13.63 15.15
C GLY A 566 1.99 -12.99 14.06
N THR A 567 0.68 -13.05 14.24
CA THR A 567 -0.29 -12.36 13.37
C THR A 567 -0.09 -10.84 13.50
N GLN A 568 -0.08 -10.13 12.38
CA GLN A 568 0.13 -8.68 12.29
C GLN A 568 -1.18 -7.94 11.96
N PRO A 569 -1.22 -6.59 12.03
CA PRO A 569 -2.40 -5.81 11.69
C PRO A 569 -2.88 -6.07 10.26
N ASN A 570 -4.20 -6.01 10.07
CA ASN A 570 -4.89 -6.24 8.78
C ASN A 570 -4.72 -7.65 8.17
N GLN A 571 -4.22 -8.64 8.93
CA GLN A 571 -4.13 -10.04 8.49
C GLN A 571 -5.39 -10.90 8.79
N LEU A 572 -6.44 -10.31 9.38
CA LEU A 572 -7.69 -11.01 9.64
C LEU A 572 -8.66 -10.89 8.45
N THR A 573 -9.22 -12.01 8.02
CA THR A 573 -10.29 -12.09 7.00
C THR A 573 -11.64 -11.70 7.59
N ASP A 574 -11.98 -12.26 8.76
CA ASP A 574 -13.19 -11.94 9.51
C ASP A 574 -12.84 -10.97 10.64
N THR A 575 -13.50 -9.81 10.67
CA THR A 575 -13.40 -8.81 11.73
C THR A 575 -13.67 -9.40 13.11
N ILE A 576 -13.13 -8.80 14.15
CA ILE A 576 -13.44 -9.16 15.54
C ILE A 576 -14.77 -8.50 15.93
N PRO A 577 -15.84 -9.25 16.25
CA PRO A 577 -17.13 -8.67 16.62
C PRO A 577 -17.07 -7.85 17.92
N ASP A 578 -18.17 -7.19 18.28
CA ASP A 578 -18.29 -6.56 19.60
C ASP A 578 -18.60 -7.64 20.66
N PRO A 579 -17.91 -7.69 21.81
CA PRO A 579 -18.16 -8.69 22.84
C PRO A 579 -19.58 -8.65 23.43
N ALA A 580 -20.32 -7.54 23.28
CA ALA A 580 -21.74 -7.51 23.65
C ALA A 580 -22.60 -8.50 22.84
N SER A 581 -22.13 -8.97 21.68
CA SER A 581 -22.77 -10.08 20.94
C SER A 581 -22.67 -11.42 21.68
N CYS A 582 -21.65 -11.62 22.52
CA CYS A 582 -21.55 -12.81 23.37
C CYS A 582 -22.55 -12.80 24.53
N ASP A 583 -22.88 -11.62 25.06
CA ASP A 583 -23.80 -11.46 26.21
C ASP A 583 -25.14 -12.16 25.95
N VAL A 584 -25.67 -12.04 24.72
CA VAL A 584 -26.93 -12.66 24.23
C VAL A 584 -27.03 -14.16 24.52
N CYS A 585 -25.91 -14.89 24.56
CA CYS A 585 -25.87 -16.33 24.80
C CYS A 585 -25.11 -16.73 26.08
N HIS A 586 -24.30 -15.84 26.67
CA HIS A 586 -23.31 -16.16 27.70
C HIS A 586 -23.33 -15.17 28.89
N THR A 587 -24.51 -14.71 29.32
CA THR A 587 -24.70 -13.60 30.29
C THR A 587 -23.88 -13.75 31.59
N ALA A 588 -24.39 -14.51 32.56
CA ALA A 588 -23.80 -14.74 33.86
C ALA A 588 -23.57 -16.25 34.07
N PRO A 589 -22.36 -16.68 34.50
CA PRO A 589 -21.27 -15.87 35.02
C PRO A 589 -20.12 -15.58 34.02
N ILE A 590 -20.32 -15.74 32.70
CA ILE A 590 -19.22 -15.55 31.73
C ILE A 590 -19.04 -14.06 31.40
N TYR A 591 -19.93 -13.48 30.60
CA TYR A 591 -19.79 -12.09 30.14
C TYR A 591 -19.82 -11.11 31.31
N ASP A 592 -20.70 -11.31 32.30
CA ASP A 592 -20.80 -10.46 33.50
C ASP A 592 -19.51 -10.36 34.30
N LYS A 593 -18.74 -11.46 34.38
CA LYS A 593 -17.45 -11.48 35.09
C LYS A 593 -16.33 -10.92 34.21
N TRP A 594 -16.25 -11.35 32.95
CA TRP A 594 -15.28 -10.83 31.99
C TRP A 594 -15.38 -9.30 31.91
N ARG A 595 -16.60 -8.77 31.77
CA ARG A 595 -16.89 -7.34 31.61
C ARG A 595 -16.47 -6.49 32.81
N GLY A 596 -16.48 -7.08 34.02
CA GLY A 596 -15.95 -6.44 35.23
C GLY A 596 -14.44 -6.59 35.42
N SER A 597 -13.78 -7.52 34.73
CA SER A 597 -12.35 -7.80 34.87
C SER A 597 -11.47 -6.71 34.24
N MET A 598 -10.18 -6.64 34.61
CA MET A 598 -9.26 -5.70 33.95
C MET A 598 -8.98 -6.03 32.47
N MET A 599 -9.35 -7.21 31.97
CA MET A 599 -9.19 -7.58 30.56
C MET A 599 -10.24 -6.90 29.66
N ALA A 600 -11.50 -6.82 30.08
CA ALA A 600 -12.53 -6.05 29.37
C ALA A 600 -12.39 -4.52 29.54
N GLN A 601 -11.53 -4.10 30.47
CA GLN A 601 -11.36 -2.70 30.88
C GLN A 601 -10.01 -2.13 30.46
N SER A 602 -9.14 -2.94 29.84
CA SER A 602 -7.77 -2.59 29.49
C SER A 602 -7.69 -1.33 28.61
N GLY A 603 -8.54 -1.23 27.59
CA GLY A 603 -8.64 -0.05 26.71
C GLY A 603 -9.20 1.20 27.38
N ARG A 604 -9.75 1.09 28.60
CA ARG A 604 -10.33 2.22 29.35
C ARG A 604 -9.51 2.63 30.57
N ASP A 605 -8.43 1.91 30.91
CA ASP A 605 -7.66 2.10 32.14
C ASP A 605 -6.96 3.49 32.17
N PRO A 606 -7.29 4.40 33.11
CA PRO A 606 -6.65 5.72 33.19
C PRO A 606 -5.13 5.64 33.44
N LEU A 607 -4.64 4.56 34.06
CA LEU A 607 -3.21 4.34 34.32
C LEU A 607 -2.49 3.94 33.04
N LEU A 608 -3.10 3.10 32.19
CA LEU A 608 -2.57 2.80 30.85
C LEU A 608 -2.39 4.08 30.04
N TRP A 609 -3.45 4.89 29.90
CA TRP A 609 -3.43 6.05 29.00
C TRP A 609 -2.37 7.08 29.43
N ALA A 610 -2.19 7.29 30.74
CA ALA A 610 -1.12 8.12 31.26
C ALA A 610 0.28 7.52 30.99
N ALA A 611 0.48 6.20 31.17
CA ALA A 611 1.76 5.53 30.92
C ALA A 611 2.11 5.45 29.42
N LEU A 612 1.12 5.21 28.55
CA LEU A 612 1.25 5.21 27.09
C LEU A 612 1.68 6.58 26.56
N ALA A 613 1.16 7.67 27.15
CA ALA A 613 1.59 9.03 26.83
C ALA A 613 3.05 9.30 27.25
N VAL A 614 3.55 8.68 28.33
CA VAL A 614 4.98 8.72 28.68
C VAL A 614 5.79 7.88 27.69
N ALA A 615 5.39 6.64 27.43
CA ALA A 615 6.10 5.73 26.53
C ALA A 615 6.31 6.34 25.13
N ASN A 616 5.25 6.90 24.52
CA ASN A 616 5.35 7.61 23.23
C ASN A 616 6.19 8.90 23.27
N SER A 617 6.41 9.50 24.45
CA SER A 617 7.29 10.66 24.64
C SER A 617 8.74 10.27 24.92
N ASP A 618 8.98 9.05 25.40
CA ASP A 618 10.29 8.48 25.68
C ASP A 618 10.89 7.83 24.42
N ALA A 619 10.06 7.15 23.62
CA ALA A 619 10.40 6.52 22.35
C ALA A 619 9.21 6.63 21.37
N GLY A 620 9.45 7.10 20.14
CA GLY A 620 8.41 7.27 19.11
C GLY A 620 7.75 5.94 18.73
N ASP A 621 6.43 5.97 18.48
CA ASP A 621 5.57 4.81 18.20
C ASP A 621 5.49 3.70 19.29
N ALA A 622 6.06 3.91 20.48
CA ALA A 622 6.01 2.94 21.58
C ALA A 622 4.60 2.48 21.99
N GLY A 623 3.58 3.30 21.71
CA GLY A 623 2.18 2.94 21.94
C GLY A 623 1.70 1.76 21.10
N GLU A 624 2.29 1.44 19.94
CA GLU A 624 1.95 0.23 19.16
C GLU A 624 2.04 -1.03 20.02
N TYR A 625 3.13 -1.13 20.79
CA TYR A 625 3.37 -2.22 21.73
C TYR A 625 2.34 -2.26 22.87
N CYS A 626 1.98 -1.11 23.43
CA CYS A 626 0.96 -1.01 24.47
C CYS A 626 -0.45 -1.39 23.95
N LEU A 627 -0.84 -0.89 22.78
CA LEU A 627 -2.15 -1.08 22.18
C LEU A 627 -2.36 -2.53 21.69
N ARG A 628 -1.30 -3.21 21.25
CA ARG A 628 -1.29 -4.65 20.95
C ARG A 628 -1.74 -5.50 22.15
N CYS A 629 -1.34 -5.12 23.36
CA CYS A 629 -1.73 -5.80 24.60
C CYS A 629 -3.08 -5.32 25.16
N HIS A 630 -3.38 -4.03 25.11
CA HIS A 630 -4.51 -3.43 25.84
C HIS A 630 -5.76 -3.14 24.98
N THR A 631 -5.62 -2.93 23.67
CA THR A 631 -6.74 -2.81 22.72
C THR A 631 -6.51 -3.71 21.50
N PRO A 632 -6.23 -5.02 21.69
CA PRO A 632 -5.83 -5.93 20.62
C PRO A 632 -6.78 -5.93 19.42
N LYS A 633 -8.10 -5.76 19.62
CA LYS A 633 -9.06 -5.63 18.52
C LYS A 633 -8.67 -4.50 17.54
N GLY A 634 -8.43 -3.30 18.05
CA GLY A 634 -8.06 -2.15 17.23
C GLY A 634 -6.69 -2.33 16.59
N TRP A 635 -5.75 -2.99 17.28
CA TRP A 635 -4.42 -3.32 16.75
C TRP A 635 -4.50 -4.31 15.58
N PHE A 636 -5.16 -5.46 15.74
CA PHE A 636 -5.31 -6.45 14.66
C PHE A 636 -6.11 -5.94 13.46
N GLU A 637 -7.05 -5.00 13.67
CA GLU A 637 -7.81 -4.34 12.59
C GLU A 637 -7.20 -3.01 12.12
N GLY A 638 -5.89 -2.80 12.33
CA GLY A 638 -5.13 -1.72 11.66
C GLY A 638 -5.37 -0.30 12.18
N ARG A 639 -5.88 -0.15 13.40
CA ARG A 639 -6.27 1.14 14.02
C ARG A 639 -5.43 1.52 15.24
N SER A 640 -4.26 0.90 15.42
CA SER A 640 -3.30 1.29 16.46
C SER A 640 -2.48 2.53 16.09
N HIS A 641 -2.24 2.77 14.80
CA HIS A 641 -1.46 3.92 14.32
C HIS A 641 -2.36 5.11 13.94
N PRO A 642 -2.06 6.36 14.36
CA PRO A 642 -0.92 6.78 15.17
C PRO A 642 -0.93 6.20 16.59
N ALA A 643 0.26 5.86 17.09
CA ALA A 643 0.46 5.12 18.34
C ALA A 643 -0.03 5.84 19.62
N ASP A 644 -0.54 7.07 19.51
CA ASP A 644 -1.28 7.75 20.57
C ASP A 644 -2.70 7.20 20.78
N GLY A 645 -3.13 6.24 19.95
CA GLY A 645 -4.45 5.60 20.00
C GLY A 645 -5.58 6.45 19.44
N SER A 646 -5.29 7.58 18.78
CA SER A 646 -6.28 8.48 18.19
C SER A 646 -7.10 7.85 17.05
N ALA A 647 -6.58 6.80 16.42
CA ALA A 647 -7.26 6.04 15.37
C ALA A 647 -8.25 4.97 15.89
N LEU A 648 -8.22 4.66 17.20
CA LEU A 648 -9.07 3.63 17.79
C LEU A 648 -10.54 4.04 17.84
N GLN A 649 -11.43 3.10 17.52
CA GLN A 649 -12.87 3.31 17.65
C GLN A 649 -13.33 3.11 19.09
N SER A 650 -14.49 3.67 19.43
CA SER A 650 -15.12 3.49 20.75
C SER A 650 -15.39 2.01 21.07
N SER A 651 -15.64 1.20 20.05
CA SER A 651 -15.77 -0.27 20.09
C SER A 651 -14.45 -0.98 20.43
N ASP A 652 -13.31 -0.52 19.93
CA ASP A 652 -11.99 -1.09 20.24
C ASP A 652 -11.62 -0.84 21.70
N ILE A 653 -11.87 0.40 22.14
CA ILE A 653 -11.70 0.87 23.52
C ILE A 653 -12.64 0.14 24.49
N HIS A 654 -13.89 -0.16 24.08
CA HIS A 654 -14.84 -0.92 24.89
C HIS A 654 -14.58 -2.42 24.90
N ALA A 655 -14.01 -2.98 23.84
CA ALA A 655 -13.70 -4.39 23.71
C ALA A 655 -12.52 -4.81 24.59
N GLY A 656 -11.46 -3.98 24.68
CA GLY A 656 -10.23 -4.33 25.38
C GLY A 656 -9.66 -5.66 24.89
N VAL A 657 -9.32 -6.56 25.81
CA VAL A 657 -9.05 -7.97 25.50
C VAL A 657 -10.39 -8.74 25.45
N THR A 658 -11.03 -8.68 24.28
CA THR A 658 -12.31 -9.35 24.00
C THR A 658 -12.22 -10.88 23.93
N CYS A 659 -13.37 -11.53 24.11
CA CYS A 659 -13.57 -12.98 24.05
C CYS A 659 -12.80 -13.64 22.89
N GLU A 660 -12.92 -13.08 21.70
CA GLU A 660 -12.34 -13.59 20.46
C GLU A 660 -10.81 -13.53 20.42
N ILE A 661 -10.15 -12.66 21.20
CA ILE A 661 -8.67 -12.67 21.28
C ILE A 661 -8.18 -13.94 21.99
N CYS A 662 -8.92 -14.41 22.99
CA CYS A 662 -8.63 -15.68 23.65
C CYS A 662 -9.18 -16.88 22.86
N HIS A 663 -10.34 -16.74 22.21
CA HIS A 663 -11.04 -17.83 21.54
C HIS A 663 -10.71 -18.02 20.05
N ARG A 664 -10.09 -17.07 19.35
CA ARG A 664 -9.54 -17.28 17.99
C ARG A 664 -8.03 -17.56 18.02
N MET A 665 -7.41 -17.61 19.21
CA MET A 665 -5.97 -17.84 19.34
C MET A 665 -5.61 -19.28 18.97
N VAL A 666 -4.64 -19.42 18.08
CA VAL A 666 -4.01 -20.67 17.65
C VAL A 666 -2.77 -20.91 18.51
N ASP A 667 -2.57 -22.16 18.91
CA ASP A 667 -1.38 -22.54 19.67
C ASP A 667 -0.12 -22.49 18.78
N PRO A 668 0.98 -21.84 19.19
CA PRO A 668 2.26 -22.00 18.49
C PRO A 668 2.82 -23.44 18.59
N ILE A 669 2.35 -24.23 19.56
CA ILE A 669 2.70 -25.65 19.71
C ILE A 669 1.60 -26.49 19.02
N ALA A 670 1.95 -27.17 17.93
CA ALA A 670 1.01 -28.04 17.22
C ALA A 670 0.59 -29.26 18.06
N SER A 671 -0.70 -29.61 18.01
CA SER A 671 -1.25 -30.86 18.53
C SER A 671 -1.99 -31.64 17.46
N THR A 672 -1.68 -32.94 17.34
CA THR A 672 -2.38 -33.87 16.45
C THR A 672 -3.75 -34.33 16.98
N ASN A 673 -4.12 -33.93 18.20
CA ASN A 673 -5.41 -34.31 18.82
C ASN A 673 -6.53 -33.30 18.52
N ASP A 674 -6.18 -32.14 17.98
CA ASP A 674 -7.09 -31.00 17.89
C ASP A 674 -8.06 -31.15 16.72
N GLN A 675 -9.34 -30.82 16.94
CA GLN A 675 -10.30 -30.71 15.84
C GLN A 675 -9.93 -29.58 14.86
N ALA A 676 -9.03 -28.68 15.29
CA ALA A 676 -8.50 -27.60 14.48
C ALA A 676 -7.22 -27.94 13.71
N VAL A 677 -6.61 -29.12 13.92
CA VAL A 677 -5.23 -29.44 13.49
C VAL A 677 -4.88 -28.98 12.08
N ASN A 678 -5.68 -29.36 11.06
CA ASN A 678 -5.40 -29.03 9.66
C ASN A 678 -5.28 -27.51 9.42
N PHE A 679 -6.25 -26.72 9.92
CA PHE A 679 -6.25 -25.28 9.71
C PHE A 679 -5.33 -24.55 10.70
N ASP A 680 -5.11 -25.07 11.90
CA ASP A 680 -4.09 -24.56 12.81
C ASP A 680 -2.67 -24.73 12.24
N ASP A 681 -2.40 -25.83 11.53
CA ASP A 681 -1.13 -26.05 10.82
C ASP A 681 -0.98 -25.09 9.62
N ASP A 682 -2.03 -24.91 8.80
CA ASP A 682 -2.03 -23.93 7.70
C ASP A 682 -1.81 -22.49 8.21
N ILE A 683 -2.47 -22.11 9.32
CA ILE A 683 -2.31 -20.79 9.95
C ILE A 683 -0.88 -20.63 10.50
N ARG A 684 -0.35 -21.62 11.23
CA ARG A 684 1.04 -21.60 11.74
C ARG A 684 2.05 -21.44 10.60
N ALA A 685 1.85 -22.14 9.49
CA ALA A 685 2.73 -22.09 8.31
C ALA A 685 2.71 -20.73 7.59
N ALA A 686 1.63 -19.93 7.75
CA ALA A 686 1.52 -18.60 7.17
C ALA A 686 2.20 -17.49 8.00
N ILE A 687 2.57 -17.75 9.28
CA ILE A 687 3.18 -16.74 10.14
C ILE A 687 4.67 -16.58 9.83
N THR A 688 5.06 -15.37 9.41
CA THR A 688 6.46 -15.00 9.17
C THR A 688 6.76 -13.58 9.71
N PRO A 689 7.86 -13.39 10.47
CA PRO A 689 8.65 -14.42 11.16
C PRO A 689 7.80 -15.24 12.14
N PHE A 690 8.09 -16.54 12.23
CA PHE A 690 7.44 -17.44 13.20
C PHE A 690 7.90 -17.15 14.63
N LEU A 691 7.10 -17.60 15.61
CA LEU A 691 7.37 -17.35 17.03
C LEU A 691 8.67 -18.04 17.52
N PRO A 692 9.44 -17.37 18.41
CA PRO A 692 10.65 -17.93 19.01
C PRO A 692 10.35 -19.18 19.85
N SER A 693 11.04 -20.29 19.56
CA SER A 693 10.82 -21.55 20.28
C SER A 693 11.24 -21.44 21.76
N GLY A 694 10.36 -21.89 22.66
CA GLY A 694 10.59 -21.83 24.12
C GLY A 694 10.41 -20.45 24.76
N HIS A 695 9.97 -19.43 24.00
CA HIS A 695 9.56 -18.13 24.53
C HIS A 695 8.08 -17.89 24.24
N VAL A 696 7.37 -17.34 25.23
CA VAL A 696 5.94 -17.03 25.17
C VAL A 696 5.75 -15.73 25.97
N GLY A 697 5.18 -14.70 25.35
CA GLY A 697 5.09 -13.34 25.90
C GLY A 697 4.82 -12.25 24.88
N SER A 698 4.78 -11.00 25.35
CA SER A 698 4.77 -9.75 24.58
C SER A 698 3.69 -9.66 23.49
N ALA A 699 2.54 -10.30 23.72
CA ALA A 699 1.45 -10.44 22.77
C ALA A 699 1.92 -10.95 21.39
N MET A 700 2.93 -11.83 21.36
CA MET A 700 3.19 -12.71 20.23
C MET A 700 2.05 -13.74 20.15
N LEU A 701 0.94 -13.32 19.53
CA LEU A 701 -0.25 -14.12 19.34
C LEU A 701 -0.28 -14.64 17.90
N ILE A 702 -0.75 -15.88 17.73
CA ILE A 702 -1.28 -16.34 16.45
C ILE A 702 -2.80 -16.30 16.59
N LEU A 703 -3.48 -15.47 15.79
CA LEU A 703 -4.94 -15.48 15.67
C LEU A 703 -5.35 -16.10 14.35
N ASP A 704 -6.44 -16.86 14.37
CA ASP A 704 -7.08 -17.33 13.15
C ASP A 704 -7.64 -16.15 12.34
N PRO A 705 -7.28 -16.01 11.04
CA PRO A 705 -7.87 -15.00 10.17
C PRO A 705 -9.39 -15.06 10.08
N GLN A 706 -10.01 -16.21 10.34
CA GLN A 706 -11.47 -16.40 10.31
C GLN A 706 -12.06 -16.50 11.73
N ASP A 707 -13.36 -16.24 11.92
CA ASP A 707 -14.06 -16.43 13.20
C ASP A 707 -14.43 -17.90 13.45
N ARG A 708 -13.41 -18.76 13.33
CA ARG A 708 -13.40 -20.12 13.84
C ARG A 708 -13.00 -20.04 15.31
N ARG A 709 -13.88 -20.41 16.23
CA ARG A 709 -13.58 -20.32 17.66
C ARG A 709 -12.95 -21.62 18.15
N ARG A 710 -12.01 -21.55 19.08
CA ARG A 710 -11.44 -22.67 19.82
C ARG A 710 -12.22 -22.82 21.13
N GLY A 711 -12.28 -24.05 21.64
CA GLY A 711 -12.82 -24.33 22.95
C GLY A 711 -12.39 -25.68 23.51
N PRO A 712 -12.79 -25.97 24.76
CA PRO A 712 -12.51 -27.24 25.45
C PRO A 712 -13.38 -28.43 25.01
N PHE A 713 -14.49 -28.20 24.30
CA PHE A 713 -15.49 -29.23 23.99
C PHE A 713 -15.85 -29.26 22.50
N VAL A 714 -16.31 -30.42 22.03
CA VAL A 714 -16.97 -30.54 20.72
C VAL A 714 -18.36 -29.95 20.84
N LEU A 715 -18.71 -29.00 19.98
CA LEU A 715 -20.01 -28.35 19.98
C LEU A 715 -20.67 -28.50 18.59
N THR A 716 -21.96 -28.81 18.58
CA THR A 716 -22.75 -29.02 17.35
C THR A 716 -24.12 -28.34 17.50
N GLY A 717 -24.64 -27.78 16.40
CA GLY A 717 -25.94 -27.11 16.39
C GLY A 717 -25.99 -25.76 17.12
N ILE A 718 -24.85 -25.14 17.41
CA ILE A 718 -24.72 -23.81 18.03
C ILE A 718 -24.58 -22.70 16.97
N PRO A 719 -24.91 -21.42 17.28
CA PRO A 719 -25.00 -20.34 16.29
C PRO A 719 -23.65 -19.83 15.74
N HIS A 720 -22.50 -20.27 16.26
CA HIS A 720 -21.16 -19.96 15.74
C HIS A 720 -20.29 -21.23 15.70
N THR A 721 -19.30 -21.28 14.81
CA THR A 721 -18.42 -22.46 14.71
C THR A 721 -17.41 -22.49 15.86
N ALA A 722 -17.30 -23.63 16.55
CA ALA A 722 -16.32 -23.84 17.61
C ALA A 722 -15.67 -25.23 17.54
N PHE A 723 -14.35 -25.30 17.73
CA PHE A 723 -13.52 -26.50 17.60
C PHE A 723 -12.81 -26.87 18.89
N ARG A 724 -12.76 -28.17 19.22
CA ARG A 724 -12.06 -28.68 20.40
C ARG A 724 -10.54 -28.65 20.21
N THR A 725 -9.80 -28.05 21.15
CA THR A 725 -8.33 -27.94 21.12
C THR A 725 -7.67 -28.25 22.46
N ASP A 726 -6.43 -28.73 22.45
CA ASP A 726 -5.59 -28.96 23.64
C ASP A 726 -5.23 -27.62 24.29
N PHE A 727 -5.01 -26.57 23.49
CA PHE A 727 -4.69 -25.21 23.94
C PHE A 727 -5.77 -24.58 24.84
N LEU A 728 -7.06 -24.86 24.59
CA LEU A 728 -8.14 -24.51 25.50
C LEU A 728 -8.65 -25.71 26.33
N GLY A 729 -7.92 -26.84 26.30
CA GLY A 729 -8.05 -28.02 27.17
C GLY A 729 -9.14 -29.01 26.77
N GLN A 730 -8.78 -30.13 26.15
CA GLN A 730 -9.74 -31.19 25.74
C GLN A 730 -10.30 -32.06 26.89
N SER A 731 -10.00 -31.73 28.15
CA SER A 731 -10.40 -32.50 29.34
C SER A 731 -11.74 -32.04 29.92
N THR A 732 -12.23 -32.69 30.99
CA THR A 732 -13.36 -32.16 31.77
C THR A 732 -13.08 -30.78 32.39
N ASN A 733 -11.80 -30.42 32.59
CA ASN A 733 -11.39 -29.06 32.93
C ASN A 733 -11.22 -28.22 31.66
N ALA A 734 -12.13 -27.26 31.47
CA ALA A 734 -12.04 -26.24 30.43
C ALA A 734 -10.92 -25.23 30.71
N VAL A 735 -10.27 -24.70 29.65
CA VAL A 735 -9.26 -23.63 29.71
C VAL A 735 -8.21 -23.93 30.80
N ALA A 736 -7.36 -24.90 30.51
CA ALA A 736 -6.41 -25.48 31.49
C ALA A 736 -4.95 -25.14 31.21
N GLU A 737 -4.62 -24.62 30.03
CA GLU A 737 -3.23 -24.40 29.62
C GLU A 737 -2.74 -23.01 29.97
N SER A 738 -1.70 -22.94 30.81
CA SER A 738 -1.17 -21.66 31.29
C SER A 738 -0.46 -20.86 30.20
N ARG A 739 -0.05 -21.51 29.09
CA ARG A 739 0.55 -20.84 27.93
C ARG A 739 -0.37 -19.81 27.27
N LEU A 740 -1.71 -20.00 27.32
CA LEU A 740 -2.69 -19.01 26.87
C LEU A 740 -2.53 -17.66 27.59
N CYS A 741 -2.40 -17.70 28.92
CA CYS A 741 -2.14 -16.51 29.73
C CYS A 741 -0.71 -16.00 29.53
N GLY A 742 0.24 -16.94 29.35
CA GLY A 742 1.65 -16.64 29.13
C GLY A 742 1.92 -15.69 27.97
N SER A 743 1.13 -15.78 26.89
CA SER A 743 1.27 -14.96 25.68
C SER A 743 1.23 -13.44 25.96
N CYS A 744 0.61 -13.00 27.05
CA CYS A 744 0.58 -11.59 27.47
C CYS A 744 1.19 -11.34 28.86
N HIS A 745 1.66 -12.39 29.56
CA HIS A 745 2.17 -12.30 30.94
C HIS A 745 3.66 -12.64 31.11
N ASN A 746 4.41 -12.65 30.01
CA ASN A 746 5.77 -12.12 29.99
C ASN A 746 5.74 -10.84 29.13
N VAL A 747 6.55 -9.84 29.47
CA VAL A 747 6.58 -8.52 28.80
C VAL A 747 8.05 -8.13 28.60
N ASP A 748 8.45 -7.90 27.36
CA ASP A 748 9.82 -7.66 26.92
C ASP A 748 9.94 -6.32 26.19
N ASN A 749 11.03 -5.57 26.39
CA ASN A 749 11.25 -4.34 25.61
C ASN A 749 11.87 -4.67 24.24
N PRO A 750 11.21 -4.41 23.09
CA PRO A 750 11.77 -4.72 21.77
C PRO A 750 12.90 -3.77 21.36
N THR A 751 13.00 -2.58 21.96
CA THR A 751 14.04 -1.59 21.61
C THR A 751 15.40 -1.87 22.27
N LEU A 752 15.44 -2.79 23.25
CA LEU A 752 16.62 -3.07 24.07
C LEU A 752 17.00 -4.56 24.03
N SER A 753 17.98 -4.92 23.19
CA SER A 753 18.51 -6.29 23.12
C SER A 753 19.83 -6.47 23.89
N TRP A 754 20.20 -7.73 24.15
CA TRP A 754 21.38 -8.12 24.92
C TRP A 754 22.65 -8.11 24.07
N ASP A 755 23.60 -7.23 24.37
CA ASP A 755 24.85 -7.07 23.59
C ASP A 755 25.96 -8.10 23.92
N GLY A 756 25.64 -9.08 24.76
CA GLY A 756 26.61 -10.00 25.37
C GLY A 756 26.96 -9.63 26.82
N SER A 757 26.80 -8.37 27.23
CA SER A 757 27.22 -7.82 28.52
C SER A 757 26.15 -7.02 29.28
N ARG A 758 25.24 -6.35 28.56
CA ARG A 758 24.14 -5.50 29.07
C ARG A 758 22.98 -5.50 28.08
N TYR A 759 21.85 -4.89 28.47
CA TYR A 759 20.79 -4.51 27.53
C TYR A 759 21.06 -3.11 26.97
N TRP A 760 20.96 -2.97 25.65
CA TRP A 760 21.36 -1.77 24.92
C TRP A 760 20.40 -1.47 23.75
N PRO A 761 20.22 -0.20 23.35
CA PRO A 761 19.46 0.17 22.16
C PRO A 761 19.86 -0.60 20.90
N ASN A 762 18.83 -0.99 20.16
CA ASN A 762 18.92 -1.61 18.84
C ASN A 762 19.20 -0.59 17.72
N ASP A 763 19.45 -1.07 16.51
CA ASP A 763 19.61 -0.22 15.32
C ASP A 763 18.26 0.42 14.93
N ASN A 764 18.16 1.74 15.07
CA ASN A 764 16.95 2.55 14.83
C ASN A 764 16.21 2.20 13.52
N GLY A 765 14.89 2.03 13.59
CA GLY A 765 14.02 1.77 12.44
C GLY A 765 14.02 0.31 12.00
N LEU A 766 14.50 -0.62 12.84
CA LEU A 766 14.55 -2.05 12.56
C LEU A 766 13.98 -2.86 13.74
N ALA A 767 13.29 -3.95 13.41
CA ALA A 767 12.88 -4.95 14.38
C ALA A 767 14.08 -5.55 15.14
N ALA A 768 13.86 -5.94 16.40
CA ALA A 768 14.89 -6.48 17.27
C ALA A 768 15.66 -7.66 16.63
N PRO A 769 17.00 -7.75 16.78
CA PRO A 769 17.83 -8.78 16.14
C PRO A 769 17.52 -10.21 16.60
N SER A 770 16.84 -10.39 17.73
CA SER A 770 16.34 -11.68 18.21
C SER A 770 15.18 -11.51 19.18
N PHE A 771 14.16 -12.36 19.02
CA PHE A 771 13.04 -12.51 19.96
C PHE A 771 13.22 -13.72 20.90
N ALA A 772 14.40 -14.35 20.92
CA ALA A 772 14.65 -15.52 21.75
C ALA A 772 14.64 -15.20 23.26
N LYS A 773 14.33 -16.21 24.08
CA LYS A 773 14.11 -16.06 25.52
C LYS A 773 15.32 -15.47 26.24
N GLY A 774 15.20 -14.21 26.66
CA GLY A 774 16.22 -13.48 27.42
C GLY A 774 17.13 -12.57 26.60
N GLU A 775 16.97 -12.53 25.28
CA GLU A 775 17.67 -11.59 24.40
C GLU A 775 17.11 -10.17 24.47
N LEU A 776 15.85 -9.99 24.90
CA LEU A 776 15.21 -8.68 25.13
C LEU A 776 15.17 -8.33 26.63
N PHE A 777 15.07 -7.03 26.95
CA PHE A 777 15.04 -6.57 28.35
C PHE A 777 13.77 -7.06 29.08
N PRO A 778 13.89 -7.73 30.24
CA PRO A 778 12.77 -8.30 30.97
C PRO A 778 11.98 -7.26 31.79
N ILE A 779 10.91 -6.71 31.22
CA ILE A 779 10.01 -5.80 31.95
C ILE A 779 9.13 -6.60 32.94
N GLU A 780 8.37 -7.59 32.45
CA GLU A 780 7.60 -8.52 33.28
C GLU A 780 7.92 -9.98 32.98
N ARG A 781 7.82 -10.82 34.02
CA ARG A 781 8.16 -12.24 33.96
C ARG A 781 7.15 -13.17 34.65
N THR A 782 5.90 -12.74 34.81
CA THR A 782 4.86 -13.48 35.55
C THR A 782 4.71 -14.94 35.09
N TYR A 783 4.79 -15.20 33.79
CA TYR A 783 4.68 -16.57 33.25
C TYR A 783 5.98 -17.38 33.39
N ASP A 784 7.14 -16.75 33.24
CA ASP A 784 8.44 -17.37 33.53
C ASP A 784 8.62 -17.68 35.03
N GLU A 785 8.07 -16.83 35.92
CA GLU A 785 7.93 -17.08 37.35
C GLU A 785 6.99 -18.27 37.61
N TRP A 786 5.86 -18.35 36.90
CA TRP A 786 4.93 -19.49 37.00
C TRP A 786 5.59 -20.82 36.59
N LEU A 787 6.27 -20.86 35.44
CA LEU A 787 6.91 -22.06 34.88
C LEU A 787 7.98 -22.67 35.79
N ASN A 788 8.63 -21.86 36.62
CA ASN A 788 9.67 -22.30 37.57
C ASN A 788 9.11 -22.74 38.94
N SER A 789 7.79 -22.84 39.09
CA SER A 789 7.12 -23.20 40.35
C SER A 789 6.65 -24.67 40.40
N THR A 790 6.43 -25.17 41.62
CA THR A 790 5.77 -26.47 41.88
C THR A 790 4.35 -26.52 41.30
N TYR A 791 3.67 -25.37 41.14
CA TYR A 791 2.32 -25.33 40.57
C TYR A 791 2.34 -25.73 39.09
N ALA A 792 3.32 -25.25 38.32
CA ALA A 792 3.51 -25.69 36.94
C ALA A 792 4.10 -27.11 36.84
N ALA A 793 5.06 -27.46 37.71
CA ALA A 793 5.80 -28.72 37.60
C ALA A 793 5.00 -29.96 38.04
N THR A 794 4.19 -29.88 39.09
CA THR A 794 3.44 -31.02 39.66
C THR A 794 2.01 -30.68 40.10
N GLY A 795 1.62 -29.40 40.04
CA GLY A 795 0.47 -28.88 40.77
C GLY A 795 0.71 -28.80 42.28
N VAL A 796 -0.14 -28.03 42.96
CA VAL A 796 -0.16 -27.86 44.42
C VAL A 796 -1.59 -27.99 44.93
N PHE A 797 -1.81 -28.75 46.01
CA PHE A 797 -3.09 -28.78 46.70
C PHE A 797 -3.33 -27.43 47.42
N ALA A 798 -4.26 -26.64 46.88
CA ALA A 798 -4.56 -25.30 47.35
C ALA A 798 -6.06 -24.97 47.14
N PRO A 799 -6.97 -25.64 47.88
CA PRO A 799 -8.42 -25.51 47.71
C PRO A 799 -8.95 -24.10 47.95
N GLN A 800 -8.18 -23.22 48.63
CA GLN A 800 -8.54 -21.82 48.77
C GLN A 800 -8.59 -21.06 47.44
N PHE A 801 -7.85 -21.51 46.42
CA PHE A 801 -7.89 -20.92 45.07
C PHE A 801 -8.75 -21.73 44.11
N ALA A 802 -8.64 -23.07 44.13
CA ALA A 802 -9.19 -23.99 43.12
C ALA A 802 -10.73 -23.99 42.97
N GLY A 803 -11.47 -23.24 43.79
CA GLY A 803 -12.93 -23.15 43.72
C GLY A 803 -13.61 -24.49 44.00
N ALA A 804 -14.61 -24.84 43.20
CA ALA A 804 -15.34 -26.11 43.29
C ALA A 804 -14.64 -27.30 42.59
N LYS A 805 -13.37 -27.17 42.19
CA LYS A 805 -12.59 -28.24 41.53
C LYS A 805 -12.40 -29.44 42.48
N PRO A 806 -12.95 -30.64 42.20
CA PRO A 806 -13.09 -31.70 43.21
C PRO A 806 -11.80 -32.21 43.87
N ASN A 807 -10.63 -32.07 43.23
CA ASN A 807 -9.35 -32.50 43.79
C ASN A 807 -8.58 -31.41 44.54
N GLY A 808 -9.05 -30.16 44.55
CA GLY A 808 -8.37 -29.02 45.19
C GLY A 808 -6.98 -28.67 44.62
N MET A 809 -6.57 -29.27 43.49
CA MET A 809 -5.25 -29.08 42.89
C MET A 809 -5.23 -27.88 41.96
N VAL A 810 -4.35 -26.92 42.23
CA VAL A 810 -4.00 -25.83 41.34
C VAL A 810 -2.80 -26.28 40.51
N SER A 811 -2.97 -26.40 39.19
CA SER A 811 -1.91 -26.75 38.24
C SER A 811 -1.91 -25.87 36.99
N SER A 812 -2.72 -24.80 37.00
CA SER A 812 -2.83 -23.83 35.90
C SER A 812 -3.09 -22.43 36.46
N CYS A 813 -2.73 -21.39 35.71
CA CYS A 813 -3.09 -20.00 36.05
C CYS A 813 -4.61 -19.86 36.23
N GLN A 814 -5.37 -20.52 35.35
CA GLN A 814 -6.83 -20.51 35.34
C GLN A 814 -7.45 -21.15 36.60
N ASP A 815 -6.78 -22.08 37.27
CA ASP A 815 -7.29 -22.62 38.55
C ASP A 815 -7.32 -21.60 39.69
N CYS A 816 -6.57 -20.49 39.57
CA CYS A 816 -6.62 -19.36 40.51
C CYS A 816 -7.46 -18.18 39.97
N HIS A 817 -7.27 -17.86 38.69
CA HIS A 817 -7.77 -16.63 38.04
C HIS A 817 -9.05 -16.82 37.22
N MET A 818 -9.58 -18.04 37.11
CA MET A 818 -10.89 -18.32 36.50
C MET A 818 -11.68 -19.27 37.41
N ARG A 819 -12.40 -18.71 38.41
CA ARG A 819 -12.96 -19.51 39.52
C ARG A 819 -13.83 -20.67 39.00
N ARG A 820 -13.49 -21.89 39.40
CA ARG A 820 -14.22 -23.11 39.03
C ARG A 820 -15.56 -23.20 39.77
N THR A 821 -16.68 -23.27 39.06
CA THR A 821 -18.05 -23.38 39.63
C THR A 821 -18.97 -24.31 38.82
N THR A 822 -20.15 -24.60 39.36
CA THR A 822 -21.25 -25.29 38.68
C THR A 822 -22.26 -24.26 38.20
N GLY A 823 -22.68 -24.33 36.93
CA GLY A 823 -23.60 -23.36 36.32
C GLY A 823 -23.76 -23.54 34.81
N LYS A 824 -24.55 -22.67 34.17
CA LYS A 824 -24.75 -22.70 32.70
C LYS A 824 -23.56 -22.07 31.98
N ALA A 825 -23.10 -22.69 30.90
CA ALA A 825 -22.16 -22.08 29.96
C ALA A 825 -22.88 -21.32 28.83
N ALA A 826 -24.16 -21.59 28.57
CA ALA A 826 -24.99 -20.87 27.61
C ALA A 826 -26.48 -20.90 28.02
N GLU A 827 -27.26 -19.92 27.56
CA GLU A 827 -28.69 -19.77 27.91
C GLU A 827 -29.61 -20.88 27.37
N ASP A 828 -30.77 -21.06 28.02
CA ASP A 828 -31.71 -22.17 27.73
C ASP A 828 -32.31 -22.13 26.31
N SER A 829 -32.36 -20.96 25.68
CA SER A 829 -32.81 -20.78 24.30
C SER A 829 -31.82 -21.32 23.26
N PHE A 830 -30.59 -21.64 23.64
CA PHE A 830 -29.49 -22.02 22.74
C PHE A 830 -28.91 -23.41 23.05
N ASN A 831 -29.77 -24.34 23.47
CA ASN A 831 -29.42 -25.72 23.87
C ASN A 831 -28.44 -25.75 25.07
N PRO A 832 -28.96 -25.59 26.31
CA PRO A 832 -28.16 -25.15 27.46
C PRO A 832 -27.06 -26.14 27.85
N VAL A 833 -25.81 -25.70 27.67
CA VAL A 833 -24.62 -26.42 28.12
C VAL A 833 -24.46 -26.20 29.64
N ASN A 834 -25.24 -26.91 30.44
CA ASN A 834 -25.10 -26.90 31.90
C ASN A 834 -23.83 -27.66 32.33
N ARG A 835 -23.06 -27.09 33.26
CA ARG A 835 -21.76 -27.59 33.71
C ARG A 835 -21.77 -27.88 35.20
N ASP A 836 -21.69 -29.15 35.56
CA ASP A 836 -21.53 -29.60 36.94
C ASP A 836 -20.09 -30.06 37.20
N CYS A 837 -19.41 -29.43 38.16
CA CYS A 837 -18.09 -29.81 38.64
C CYS A 837 -17.94 -31.29 39.01
N THR A 838 -19.01 -31.97 39.42
CA THR A 838 -18.98 -33.38 39.84
C THR A 838 -19.14 -34.39 38.70
N ALA A 839 -19.79 -34.01 37.60
CA ALA A 839 -20.23 -34.94 36.55
C ALA A 839 -19.82 -34.54 35.12
N ALA A 840 -19.97 -33.25 34.75
CA ALA A 840 -19.60 -32.75 33.42
C ALA A 840 -18.21 -32.06 33.39
N GLY A 841 -17.73 -31.64 34.56
CA GLY A 841 -16.56 -30.79 34.74
C GLY A 841 -16.93 -29.30 34.87
N CYS A 842 -16.19 -28.57 35.69
CA CYS A 842 -16.53 -27.20 36.10
C CYS A 842 -16.62 -26.19 34.95
N LEU A 843 -17.44 -25.16 35.16
CA LEU A 843 -17.39 -23.90 34.44
C LEU A 843 -16.26 -23.01 35.01
N PRO A 844 -15.40 -22.39 34.19
CA PRO A 844 -14.58 -21.26 34.61
C PRO A 844 -15.37 -19.95 34.59
N GLU A 845 -15.58 -19.33 35.76
CA GLU A 845 -15.93 -17.90 35.81
C GLU A 845 -14.82 -17.09 35.13
N HIS A 846 -15.17 -16.12 34.30
CA HIS A 846 -14.19 -15.24 33.64
C HIS A 846 -13.88 -14.03 34.54
N ASP A 847 -13.65 -14.28 35.83
CA ASP A 847 -13.45 -13.23 36.84
C ASP A 847 -12.08 -12.55 36.75
N LEU A 848 -11.04 -13.29 36.31
CA LEU A 848 -9.81 -12.77 35.72
C LEU A 848 -9.14 -11.65 36.55
N ALA A 849 -9.28 -11.75 37.86
CA ALA A 849 -8.86 -10.74 38.83
C ALA A 849 -7.41 -10.97 39.30
N GLY A 850 -6.78 -9.87 39.73
CA GLY A 850 -5.47 -9.86 40.40
C GLY A 850 -5.54 -9.05 41.69
N GLY A 851 -4.47 -8.32 42.03
CA GLY A 851 -4.46 -7.43 43.19
C GLY A 851 -5.18 -6.08 43.00
N ASN A 852 -5.55 -5.72 41.77
CA ASN A 852 -6.02 -4.36 41.45
C ASN A 852 -7.45 -4.11 41.96
N THR A 853 -7.58 -3.52 43.15
CA THR A 853 -8.85 -3.05 43.69
C THR A 853 -9.15 -1.58 43.36
N TRP A 854 -8.16 -0.79 42.89
CA TRP A 854 -8.28 0.67 42.76
C TRP A 854 -8.70 1.15 41.37
N VAL A 855 -8.15 0.60 40.28
CA VAL A 855 -8.52 1.02 38.92
C VAL A 855 -10.01 0.78 38.64
N PRO A 856 -10.62 -0.36 39.03
CA PRO A 856 -12.07 -0.55 38.94
C PRO A 856 -12.92 0.44 39.75
N GLN A 857 -12.35 1.19 40.70
CA GLN A 857 -13.04 2.30 41.40
C GLN A 857 -13.02 3.57 40.54
N ILE A 858 -11.84 4.00 40.07
CA ILE A 858 -11.71 5.24 39.29
C ILE A 858 -12.32 5.14 37.88
N LEU A 859 -12.45 3.92 37.33
CA LEU A 859 -13.23 3.65 36.10
C LEU A 859 -14.74 3.98 36.23
N GLN A 860 -15.26 4.12 37.45
CA GLN A 860 -16.64 4.53 37.72
C GLN A 860 -16.79 6.06 37.87
N ASP A 861 -15.68 6.80 37.99
CA ASP A 861 -15.69 8.24 38.27
C ASP A 861 -16.06 9.07 37.01
N PRO A 862 -17.06 9.97 37.07
CA PRO A 862 -17.52 10.75 35.92
C PRO A 862 -16.52 11.81 35.44
N ARG A 863 -15.38 12.00 36.10
CA ARG A 863 -14.28 12.85 35.62
C ARG A 863 -13.35 12.13 34.64
N TRP A 864 -13.44 10.80 34.53
CA TRP A 864 -12.64 10.04 33.56
C TRP A 864 -13.32 10.00 32.19
N ARG A 865 -12.58 10.31 31.12
CA ARG A 865 -13.14 10.46 29.76
C ARG A 865 -13.68 9.15 29.15
N LEU A 866 -13.28 7.99 29.68
CA LEU A 866 -13.75 6.66 29.25
C LEU A 866 -14.51 5.91 30.37
N ASN A 867 -15.12 6.64 31.32
CA ASN A 867 -15.89 6.03 32.40
C ASN A 867 -17.16 5.33 31.88
N SER A 868 -17.74 4.46 32.71
CA SER A 868 -19.06 3.87 32.42
C SER A 868 -19.81 3.50 33.69
N ALA A 869 -20.95 4.15 33.90
CA ALA A 869 -21.82 3.88 35.04
C ALA A 869 -22.52 2.51 34.94
N SER A 870 -22.78 1.99 33.73
CA SER A 870 -23.46 0.69 33.55
C SER A 870 -22.60 -0.50 33.97
N ASP A 871 -21.27 -0.36 33.94
CA ASP A 871 -20.33 -1.40 34.37
C ASP A 871 -20.16 -1.46 35.91
N SER A 872 -20.71 -0.51 36.67
CA SER A 872 -20.47 -0.34 38.12
C SER A 872 -20.67 -1.62 38.94
N ALA A 873 -21.78 -2.35 38.74
CA ALA A 873 -22.05 -3.60 39.48
C ALA A 873 -21.02 -4.70 39.18
N LYS A 874 -20.54 -4.76 37.94
CA LYS A 874 -19.55 -5.74 37.47
C LYS A 874 -18.16 -5.38 38.02
N LEU A 875 -17.75 -4.12 37.92
CA LEU A 875 -16.52 -3.57 38.49
C LEU A 875 -16.46 -3.76 40.02
N ASN A 876 -17.56 -3.49 40.74
CA ASN A 876 -17.64 -3.68 42.20
C ASN A 876 -17.54 -5.16 42.62
N THR A 877 -18.02 -6.08 41.78
CA THR A 877 -17.82 -7.53 41.98
C THR A 877 -16.33 -7.90 41.84
N THR A 878 -15.62 -7.33 40.87
CA THR A 878 -14.17 -7.51 40.69
C THR A 878 -13.35 -6.95 41.86
N ILE A 879 -13.73 -5.79 42.42
CA ILE A 879 -13.06 -5.21 43.60
C ILE A 879 -13.11 -6.16 44.80
N LEU A 880 -14.28 -6.76 45.05
CA LEU A 880 -14.43 -7.75 46.13
C LEU A 880 -13.61 -9.01 45.86
N ARG A 881 -13.53 -9.45 44.60
CA ARG A 881 -12.73 -10.61 44.19
C ARG A 881 -11.22 -10.36 44.30
N ALA A 882 -10.74 -9.20 43.87
CA ALA A 882 -9.33 -8.81 43.99
C ALA A 882 -8.89 -8.78 45.48
N ARG A 883 -9.74 -8.23 46.36
CA ARG A 883 -9.50 -8.27 47.82
C ARG A 883 -9.46 -9.70 48.38
N GLU A 884 -10.38 -10.58 47.96
CA GLU A 884 -10.37 -12.00 48.32
C GLU A 884 -9.07 -12.71 47.87
N MET A 885 -8.56 -12.38 46.68
CA MET A 885 -7.33 -12.97 46.14
C MET A 885 -6.09 -12.48 46.88
N LEU A 886 -5.99 -11.17 47.19
CA LEU A 886 -4.94 -10.60 48.03
C LEU A 886 -4.88 -11.26 49.42
N GLN A 887 -6.04 -11.54 50.02
CA GLN A 887 -6.16 -12.22 51.32
C GLN A 887 -5.76 -13.71 51.30
N LYS A 888 -5.64 -14.31 50.11
CA LYS A 888 -5.22 -15.71 49.92
C LYS A 888 -3.79 -15.83 49.39
N ALA A 889 -3.26 -14.79 48.76
CA ALA A 889 -1.94 -14.77 48.11
C ALA A 889 -0.75 -14.92 49.08
N ALA A 890 -0.94 -14.56 50.35
CA ALA A 890 0.10 -14.62 51.37
C ALA A 890 -0.43 -15.11 52.71
N THR A 891 0.42 -15.77 53.49
CA THR A 891 0.19 -16.08 54.91
C THR A 891 1.34 -15.54 55.73
N ILE A 892 1.05 -14.88 56.86
CA ILE A 892 2.08 -14.32 57.75
C ILE A 892 2.03 -14.96 59.14
N SER A 893 3.17 -15.02 59.80
CA SER A 893 3.30 -15.31 61.23
C SER A 893 4.34 -14.38 61.86
N VAL A 894 4.29 -14.22 63.19
CA VAL A 894 5.29 -13.43 63.93
C VAL A 894 5.67 -14.19 65.19
N THR A 895 6.94 -14.12 65.57
CA THR A 895 7.44 -14.62 66.86
C THR A 895 8.13 -13.48 67.61
N LEU A 896 7.92 -13.39 68.93
CA LEU A 896 8.50 -12.35 69.78
C LEU A 896 9.48 -12.99 70.78
N THR A 897 10.75 -12.60 70.71
CA THR A 897 11.84 -13.19 71.51
C THR A 897 12.62 -12.10 72.27
N SER A 898 13.23 -12.47 73.40
CA SER A 898 14.08 -11.55 74.19
C SER A 898 15.51 -11.52 73.63
N ALA A 899 16.07 -10.33 73.46
CA ALA A 899 17.39 -10.09 72.86
C ALA A 899 18.19 -9.08 73.71
N GLY A 900 18.79 -9.57 74.80
CA GLY A 900 19.54 -8.74 75.74
C GLY A 900 18.61 -7.74 76.44
N ALA A 901 18.82 -6.44 76.20
CA ALA A 901 17.97 -5.37 76.72
C ALA A 901 16.71 -5.10 75.85
N ASN A 902 16.64 -5.66 74.63
CA ASN A 902 15.55 -5.41 73.68
C ASN A 902 14.70 -6.68 73.48
N LYS A 903 13.66 -6.57 72.65
CA LYS A 903 12.98 -7.74 72.05
C LYS A 903 13.19 -7.75 70.54
N ILE A 904 13.09 -8.92 69.93
CA ILE A 904 13.07 -9.10 68.47
C ILE A 904 11.73 -9.70 68.09
N ALA A 905 11.01 -9.03 67.20
CA ALA A 905 9.87 -9.59 66.49
C ALA A 905 10.32 -10.06 65.10
N THR A 906 10.30 -11.37 64.86
CA THR A 906 10.58 -11.94 63.54
C THR A 906 9.26 -12.23 62.85
N VAL A 907 8.95 -11.46 61.80
CA VAL A 907 7.77 -11.65 60.95
C VAL A 907 8.15 -12.50 59.74
N ARG A 908 7.48 -13.64 59.55
CA ARG A 908 7.56 -14.44 58.33
C ARG A 908 6.43 -14.06 57.39
N VAL A 909 6.75 -13.82 56.12
CA VAL A 909 5.79 -13.69 55.02
C VAL A 909 5.99 -14.85 54.06
N THR A 910 4.99 -15.72 53.91
CA THR A 910 5.04 -16.87 52.99
C THR A 910 4.17 -16.60 51.77
N ASN A 911 4.75 -16.73 50.57
CA ASN A 911 4.07 -16.65 49.29
C ASN A 911 3.25 -17.93 49.05
N GLN A 912 1.95 -17.78 48.75
CA GLN A 912 1.04 -18.89 48.42
C GLN A 912 0.59 -18.85 46.94
N THR A 913 1.19 -17.99 46.12
CA THR A 913 0.96 -17.90 44.67
C THR A 913 1.97 -18.73 43.88
N GLY A 914 1.70 -18.96 42.60
CA GLY A 914 2.59 -19.69 41.69
C GLY A 914 3.68 -18.84 41.03
N HIS A 915 3.70 -17.52 41.25
CA HIS A 915 4.65 -16.55 40.70
C HIS A 915 5.33 -15.76 41.84
N LYS A 916 6.18 -14.77 41.57
CA LYS A 916 6.72 -13.91 42.66
C LYS A 916 5.60 -13.11 43.33
N LEU A 917 5.86 -12.62 44.54
CA LEU A 917 4.92 -11.81 45.31
C LEU A 917 5.50 -10.41 45.63
N PRO A 918 4.98 -9.32 45.03
CA PRO A 918 3.98 -9.27 43.94
C PRO A 918 4.54 -9.74 42.57
N THR A 919 3.70 -9.79 41.56
CA THR A 919 4.06 -10.07 40.16
C THR A 919 3.44 -9.07 39.17
N GLY A 920 3.84 -9.19 37.91
CA GLY A 920 3.51 -8.28 36.82
C GLY A 920 4.11 -6.90 36.98
N TYR A 921 3.50 -5.91 36.31
CA TYR A 921 3.93 -4.52 36.19
C TYR A 921 4.64 -3.97 37.44
N PRO A 922 5.96 -3.63 37.36
CA PRO A 922 6.75 -3.31 38.54
C PRO A 922 6.52 -1.88 39.05
N GLU A 923 6.25 -0.93 38.17
CA GLU A 923 6.22 0.49 38.52
C GLU A 923 5.02 0.83 39.43
N GLY A 924 5.31 1.51 40.54
CA GLY A 924 4.31 1.90 41.54
C GLY A 924 3.65 0.76 42.34
N ARG A 925 3.93 -0.52 42.05
CA ARG A 925 3.34 -1.66 42.78
C ARG A 925 4.22 -2.07 43.96
N ARG A 926 3.66 -2.04 45.17
CA ARG A 926 4.38 -2.44 46.39
C ARG A 926 3.52 -3.25 47.36
N ILE A 927 4.14 -4.25 47.97
CA ILE A 927 3.66 -4.91 49.20
C ILE A 927 4.59 -4.50 50.34
N TRP A 928 4.08 -4.24 51.55
CA TRP A 928 4.94 -3.98 52.70
C TRP A 928 4.39 -4.53 54.01
N LEU A 929 5.29 -4.68 54.99
CA LEU A 929 4.94 -4.96 56.38
C LEU A 929 4.78 -3.65 57.16
N ASN A 930 3.64 -3.51 57.83
CA ASN A 930 3.46 -2.57 58.93
C ASN A 930 3.55 -3.35 60.25
N LEU A 931 4.55 -3.04 61.09
CA LEU A 931 4.69 -3.62 62.42
C LEU A 931 4.40 -2.56 63.47
N ARG A 932 3.51 -2.88 64.43
CA ARG A 932 3.20 -2.06 65.60
C ARG A 932 3.52 -2.83 66.88
N ALA A 933 4.22 -2.21 67.82
CA ALA A 933 4.52 -2.76 69.14
C ALA A 933 3.86 -1.96 70.25
N TYR A 934 3.39 -2.65 71.29
CA TYR A 934 2.61 -2.10 72.39
C TYR A 934 3.18 -2.49 73.76
N ASP A 935 3.11 -1.57 74.71
CA ASP A 935 3.49 -1.78 76.11
C ASP A 935 2.37 -2.44 76.95
N GLY A 936 2.64 -2.63 78.25
CA GLY A 936 1.69 -3.22 79.21
C GLY A 936 0.38 -2.43 79.40
N ASP A 937 0.42 -1.12 79.17
CA ASP A 937 -0.75 -0.21 79.26
C ASP A 937 -1.44 -0.03 77.89
N ASN A 938 -1.00 -0.79 76.87
CA ASN A 938 -1.50 -0.81 75.50
C ASN A 938 -1.25 0.50 74.71
N ASN A 939 -0.25 1.30 75.08
CA ASN A 939 0.25 2.41 74.27
C ASN A 939 1.04 1.89 73.07
N LEU A 940 1.01 2.62 71.95
CA LEU A 940 1.87 2.34 70.80
C LEU A 940 3.27 2.91 71.06
N ILE A 941 4.28 2.03 71.15
CA ILE A 941 5.67 2.40 71.50
C ILE A 941 6.67 2.25 70.34
N PHE A 942 6.28 1.54 69.28
CA PHE A 942 7.04 1.44 68.03
C PHE A 942 6.08 1.21 66.87
N GLU A 943 6.30 1.87 65.75
CA GLU A 943 5.68 1.56 64.47
C GLU A 943 6.71 1.67 63.33
N SER A 944 6.65 0.71 62.40
CA SER A 944 7.37 0.72 61.12
C SER A 944 6.39 0.45 59.98
N GLY A 945 6.64 1.01 58.80
CA GLY A 945 5.77 0.89 57.61
C GLY A 945 4.43 1.62 57.73
N ALA A 946 4.41 2.75 58.44
CA ALA A 946 3.19 3.54 58.68
C ALA A 946 2.68 4.23 57.40
N TYR A 947 1.39 4.09 57.09
CA TYR A 947 0.75 4.72 55.92
C TYR A 947 -0.21 5.84 56.34
N ASN A 948 -0.12 6.99 55.67
CA ASN A 948 -0.99 8.13 55.89
C ASN A 948 -2.10 8.19 54.81
N PRO A 949 -3.36 7.80 55.12
CA PRO A 949 -4.43 7.79 54.13
C PRO A 949 -4.89 9.19 53.70
N ALA A 950 -4.60 10.24 54.48
CA ALA A 950 -4.96 11.61 54.10
C ALA A 950 -4.02 12.19 53.02
N THR A 951 -2.73 11.78 53.02
CA THR A 951 -1.73 12.24 52.03
C THR A 951 -1.38 11.20 50.96
N GLY A 952 -1.73 9.92 51.17
CA GLY A 952 -1.38 8.81 50.27
C GLY A 952 0.07 8.32 50.39
N VAL A 953 0.78 8.74 51.44
CA VAL A 953 2.23 8.52 51.61
C VAL A 953 2.50 7.33 52.54
N LEU A 954 3.45 6.47 52.12
CA LEU A 954 4.07 5.46 52.97
C LEU A 954 5.31 6.05 53.65
N THR A 955 5.44 5.85 54.96
CA THR A 955 6.61 6.29 55.74
C THR A 955 7.72 5.25 55.59
N GLU A 956 8.74 5.55 54.79
CA GLU A 956 9.91 4.68 54.61
C GLU A 956 10.93 4.90 55.76
N ASP A 957 10.65 4.31 56.92
CA ASP A 957 11.56 4.29 58.07
C ASP A 957 12.69 3.26 57.91
N PRO A 958 13.81 3.36 58.65
CA PRO A 958 14.96 2.46 58.48
C PRO A 958 14.73 0.97 58.78
N ALA A 959 13.57 0.58 59.31
CA ALA A 959 13.20 -0.81 59.54
C ALA A 959 12.13 -1.33 58.55
N ILE A 960 11.66 -0.51 57.61
CA ILE A 960 10.58 -0.89 56.70
C ILE A 960 10.98 -2.06 55.79
N LYS A 961 10.06 -3.01 55.62
CA LYS A 961 10.17 -4.07 54.60
C LYS A 961 9.15 -3.86 53.49
N ILE A 962 9.63 -3.37 52.35
CA ILE A 962 8.87 -3.29 51.09
C ILE A 962 9.35 -4.41 50.15
N TYR A 963 8.41 -5.20 49.64
CA TYR A 963 8.56 -6.19 48.57
C TYR A 963 8.12 -5.56 47.24
N GLU A 964 9.07 -5.33 46.35
CA GLU A 964 8.92 -4.57 45.10
C GLU A 964 10.02 -4.96 44.09
N ALA A 965 9.82 -4.59 42.83
CA ALA A 965 10.90 -4.51 41.85
C ALA A 965 11.06 -3.06 41.40
N LYS A 966 12.30 -2.61 41.27
CA LYS A 966 12.67 -1.28 40.76
C LYS A 966 13.62 -1.45 39.59
N GLN A 967 13.15 -1.02 38.42
CA GLN A 967 13.92 -0.95 37.18
C GLN A 967 14.47 0.47 37.01
N GLY A 968 15.49 0.63 36.18
CA GLY A 968 16.15 1.92 35.97
C GLY A 968 17.02 1.95 34.72
N MET A 969 17.69 3.08 34.51
CA MET A 969 18.67 3.28 33.44
C MET A 969 20.10 3.13 33.96
N SER A 970 20.95 2.42 33.22
CA SER A 970 22.38 2.36 33.47
C SER A 970 23.04 3.72 33.20
N SER A 971 24.16 4.04 33.86
CA SER A 971 24.85 5.34 33.69
C SER A 971 25.20 5.67 32.24
N ASP A 972 25.57 4.66 31.47
CA ASP A 972 25.90 4.71 30.05
C ASP A 972 24.68 5.01 29.17
N LEU A 973 23.51 4.41 29.45
CA LEU A 973 22.27 4.74 28.76
C LEU A 973 21.73 6.13 29.17
N ALA A 974 21.75 6.44 30.47
CA ALA A 974 21.37 7.76 30.98
C ALA A 974 22.24 8.89 30.40
N THR A 975 23.53 8.62 30.13
CA THR A 975 24.43 9.57 29.45
C THR A 975 24.07 9.72 27.97
N LEU A 976 23.81 8.61 27.25
CA LEU A 976 23.36 8.63 25.85
C LEU A 976 22.07 9.42 25.68
N LEU A 977 21.11 9.22 26.59
CA LEU A 977 19.79 9.86 26.58
C LEU A 977 19.80 11.32 27.11
N GLN A 978 20.96 11.84 27.54
CA GLN A 978 21.11 13.17 28.15
C GLN A 978 20.29 13.37 29.43
N MET A 979 20.06 12.29 30.19
CA MET A 979 19.32 12.25 31.46
C MET A 979 20.22 11.80 32.63
N PRO A 980 21.39 12.44 32.88
CA PRO A 980 22.40 11.96 33.82
C PRO A 980 21.91 11.86 35.27
N GLU A 981 20.85 12.57 35.65
CA GLU A 981 20.20 12.47 36.96
C GLU A 981 19.57 11.10 37.23
N ASN A 982 19.24 10.33 36.18
CA ASN A 982 18.64 9.00 36.28
C ASN A 982 19.70 7.87 36.29
N ALA A 983 20.99 8.20 36.24
CA ALA A 983 22.08 7.23 36.17
C ALA A 983 22.10 6.28 37.38
N ASN A 984 21.82 4.99 37.12
CA ASN A 984 21.64 3.93 38.11
C ASN A 984 20.58 4.24 39.19
N GLN A 985 19.58 5.07 38.86
CA GLN A 985 18.44 5.36 39.74
C GLN A 985 17.18 4.61 39.29
N PRO A 986 16.28 4.24 40.21
CA PRO A 986 14.94 3.77 39.85
C PRO A 986 14.20 4.82 39.02
N THR A 987 13.60 4.41 37.90
CA THR A 987 12.79 5.31 37.06
C THR A 987 11.42 4.72 36.77
N PHE A 988 10.54 5.57 36.24
CA PHE A 988 9.21 5.20 35.71
C PHE A 988 9.14 5.40 34.19
N HIS A 989 10.30 5.40 33.53
CA HIS A 989 10.43 5.47 32.08
C HIS A 989 10.42 4.05 31.50
N PHE A 990 9.22 3.47 31.42
CA PHE A 990 8.95 2.07 31.07
C PHE A 990 9.75 1.53 29.88
N VAL A 991 9.90 2.31 28.80
CA VAL A 991 10.64 1.91 27.58
C VAL A 991 12.14 2.26 27.61
N LEU A 992 12.62 3.03 28.58
CA LEU A 992 14.03 3.42 28.72
C LEU A 992 14.78 2.56 29.74
N ASN A 993 14.07 1.92 30.67
CA ASN A 993 14.65 1.05 31.69
C ASN A 993 15.42 -0.12 31.04
N ASN A 994 16.73 -0.24 31.31
CA ASN A 994 17.61 -1.31 30.80
C ASN A 994 18.30 -2.15 31.89
N ILE A 995 18.10 -1.81 33.17
CA ILE A 995 18.61 -2.57 34.33
C ILE A 995 17.55 -2.80 35.41
N ILE A 996 17.69 -3.89 36.15
CA ILE A 996 16.96 -4.15 37.39
C ILE A 996 17.87 -3.73 38.55
N LEU A 997 17.47 -2.72 39.31
CA LEU A 997 18.23 -2.19 40.45
C LEU A 997 17.86 -2.88 41.77
N LYS A 998 16.62 -3.38 41.88
CA LYS A 998 16.12 -4.18 43.00
C LYS A 998 15.02 -5.11 42.52
N ASP A 999 15.04 -6.34 43.00
CA ASP A 999 13.90 -7.28 42.96
C ASP A 999 13.99 -8.18 44.19
N ASN A 1000 13.28 -7.79 45.24
CA ASN A 1000 13.17 -8.56 46.48
C ASN A 1000 11.78 -9.19 46.65
N ARG A 1001 11.06 -9.40 45.54
CA ARG A 1001 9.72 -10.02 45.52
C ARG A 1001 9.85 -11.50 45.84
N ILE A 1002 9.03 -12.01 46.76
CA ILE A 1002 9.21 -13.36 47.33
C ILE A 1002 8.93 -14.41 46.25
N PRO A 1003 9.87 -15.32 45.91
CA PRO A 1003 9.66 -16.34 44.89
C PRO A 1003 8.56 -17.35 45.26
N PRO A 1004 7.95 -18.03 44.28
CA PRO A 1004 6.96 -19.08 44.51
C PRO A 1004 7.61 -20.39 44.98
N ARG A 1005 6.78 -21.27 45.55
CA ARG A 1005 7.19 -22.62 45.94
C ARG A 1005 7.76 -23.37 44.73
N GLY A 1006 8.93 -23.99 44.92
CA GLY A 1006 9.58 -24.84 43.91
C GLY A 1006 10.77 -24.21 43.19
N PHE A 1007 11.02 -22.90 43.35
CA PHE A 1007 12.13 -22.21 42.69
C PHE A 1007 13.47 -22.91 42.93
N THR A 1008 14.12 -23.34 41.85
CA THR A 1008 15.41 -24.02 41.89
C THR A 1008 16.56 -23.01 41.99
N ALA A 1009 17.75 -23.49 42.37
CA ALA A 1009 18.97 -22.68 42.27
C ALA A 1009 19.26 -22.20 40.84
N SER A 1010 18.77 -22.90 39.80
CA SER A 1010 18.88 -22.43 38.41
C SER A 1010 17.94 -21.25 38.15
N ALA A 1011 16.67 -21.37 38.54
CA ALA A 1011 15.67 -20.31 38.41
C ALA A 1011 16.07 -19.02 39.13
N LEU A 1012 16.64 -19.16 40.33
CA LEU A 1012 17.15 -18.04 41.14
C LEU A 1012 18.41 -17.36 40.58
N ASN A 1013 19.07 -17.96 39.57
CA ASN A 1013 20.20 -17.37 38.84
C ASN A 1013 19.84 -17.01 37.37
N GLN A 1014 18.62 -17.29 36.90
CA GLN A 1014 18.19 -16.97 35.53
C GLN A 1014 17.97 -15.45 35.40
N ARG A 1015 18.51 -14.83 34.35
CA ARG A 1015 18.30 -13.40 34.06
C ARG A 1015 16.80 -13.06 33.97
N GLY A 1016 16.39 -11.98 34.62
CA GLY A 1016 14.98 -11.58 34.76
C GLY A 1016 14.18 -12.32 35.86
N LEU A 1017 14.68 -13.46 36.37
CA LEU A 1017 14.10 -14.17 37.52
C LEU A 1017 14.95 -14.08 38.79
N ALA A 1018 16.25 -13.84 38.64
CA ALA A 1018 17.17 -13.64 39.75
C ALA A 1018 16.70 -12.50 40.69
N PRO A 1019 16.74 -12.69 42.03
CA PRO A 1019 16.58 -11.60 42.98
C PRO A 1019 17.72 -10.58 42.85
N VAL A 1020 17.44 -9.31 43.13
CA VAL A 1020 18.44 -8.21 43.17
C VAL A 1020 18.23 -7.43 44.46
N ASP A 1021 19.32 -7.16 45.19
CA ASP A 1021 19.28 -6.67 46.58
C ASP A 1021 18.48 -7.61 47.53
N ALA A 1022 18.52 -8.91 47.24
CA ALA A 1022 17.91 -9.98 48.02
C ALA A 1022 18.60 -11.32 47.74
N SER A 1023 18.35 -12.32 48.61
CA SER A 1023 18.81 -13.70 48.40
C SER A 1023 17.79 -14.68 48.98
N TYR A 1024 17.49 -15.74 48.23
CA TYR A 1024 16.59 -16.82 48.62
C TYR A 1024 17.27 -18.17 48.37
N ALA A 1025 17.09 -19.15 49.26
CA ALA A 1025 17.54 -20.51 49.04
C ALA A 1025 16.63 -21.27 48.06
N ALA A 1026 17.13 -22.34 47.42
CA ALA A 1026 16.29 -23.19 46.58
C ALA A 1026 15.11 -23.78 47.37
N GLY A 1027 13.89 -23.66 46.83
CA GLY A 1027 12.63 -24.05 47.48
C GLY A 1027 12.11 -23.06 48.54
N GLN A 1028 12.89 -22.04 48.92
CA GLN A 1028 12.41 -20.96 49.79
C GLN A 1028 11.34 -20.16 49.05
N HIS A 1029 10.20 -19.98 49.70
CA HIS A 1029 9.05 -19.22 49.20
C HIS A 1029 8.43 -18.36 50.31
N TRP A 1030 9.31 -17.91 51.21
CA TRP A 1030 9.01 -17.03 52.31
C TRP A 1030 10.19 -16.10 52.58
N ASP A 1031 9.90 -14.99 53.23
CA ASP A 1031 10.87 -14.02 53.72
C ASP A 1031 10.71 -13.89 55.24
N ASP A 1032 11.83 -13.80 55.97
CA ASP A 1032 11.87 -13.57 57.41
C ASP A 1032 12.48 -12.19 57.67
N THR A 1033 11.70 -11.27 58.23
CA THR A 1033 12.15 -9.92 58.58
C THR A 1033 12.11 -9.74 60.11
N ALA A 1034 13.26 -9.40 60.69
CA ALA A 1034 13.44 -9.22 62.13
C ALA A 1034 13.48 -7.73 62.50
N TYR A 1035 12.63 -7.32 63.44
CA TYR A 1035 12.53 -5.96 63.97
C TYR A 1035 13.04 -5.90 65.40
N THR A 1036 13.94 -4.96 65.71
CA THR A 1036 14.40 -4.70 67.09
C THR A 1036 13.43 -3.74 67.77
N LEU A 1037 12.90 -4.14 68.93
CA LEU A 1037 11.81 -3.46 69.63
C LEU A 1037 12.19 -3.11 71.09
N PRO A 1038 11.54 -2.10 71.70
CA PRO A 1038 11.77 -1.74 73.10
C PRO A 1038 11.48 -2.89 74.09
N ALA A 1039 12.18 -2.89 75.21
CA ALA A 1039 12.15 -3.94 76.24
C ALA A 1039 10.73 -4.24 76.77
N GLU A 1040 9.99 -3.16 76.95
CA GLU A 1040 8.64 -3.07 77.52
C GLU A 1040 7.54 -3.53 76.56
N THR A 1041 7.87 -3.88 75.31
CA THR A 1041 6.94 -4.50 74.35
C THR A 1041 6.32 -5.77 74.93
N VAL A 1042 5.01 -5.76 75.22
CA VAL A 1042 4.27 -6.97 75.64
C VAL A 1042 3.53 -7.62 74.48
N ARG A 1043 3.20 -6.85 73.45
CA ARG A 1043 2.38 -7.29 72.31
C ARG A 1043 2.84 -6.64 71.01
N VAL A 1044 2.88 -7.41 69.94
CA VAL A 1044 3.10 -6.92 68.57
C VAL A 1044 1.91 -7.24 67.67
N VAL A 1045 1.72 -6.41 66.64
CA VAL A 1045 0.77 -6.65 65.53
C VAL A 1045 1.52 -6.39 64.22
N ALA A 1046 1.62 -7.40 63.38
CA ALA A 1046 2.17 -7.30 62.03
C ALA A 1046 1.03 -7.38 61.01
N THR A 1047 0.99 -6.45 60.05
CA THR A 1047 0.00 -6.42 58.97
C THR A 1047 0.71 -6.28 57.63
N LEU A 1048 0.36 -7.15 56.68
CA LEU A 1048 0.84 -7.13 55.31
C LEU A 1048 -0.14 -6.36 54.43
N TYR A 1049 0.35 -5.31 53.77
CA TYR A 1049 -0.42 -4.41 52.92
C TYR A 1049 0.00 -4.53 51.45
N TYR A 1050 -0.94 -4.37 50.52
CA TYR A 1050 -0.71 -4.22 49.07
C TYR A 1050 -1.24 -2.88 48.57
N GLN A 1051 -0.49 -2.17 47.72
CA GLN A 1051 -0.92 -0.95 47.04
C GLN A 1051 -0.83 -1.12 45.52
N THR A 1052 -1.91 -0.72 44.81
CA THR A 1052 -2.02 -0.84 43.33
C THR A 1052 -1.13 0.16 42.60
N ALA A 1053 -1.11 1.42 43.04
CA ALA A 1053 -0.23 2.46 42.51
C ALA A 1053 0.26 3.36 43.64
N SER A 1054 1.57 3.58 43.69
CA SER A 1054 2.22 4.43 44.68
C SER A 1054 2.04 5.92 44.36
N LYS A 1055 2.16 6.81 45.35
CA LYS A 1055 2.01 8.26 45.11
C LYS A 1055 3.08 8.77 44.14
N GLU A 1056 4.29 8.27 44.30
CA GLU A 1056 5.50 8.69 43.61
C GLU A 1056 5.39 8.42 42.11
N TYR A 1057 4.85 7.24 41.74
CA TYR A 1057 4.52 6.89 40.36
C TYR A 1057 3.38 7.75 39.78
N ILE A 1058 2.33 8.01 40.56
CA ILE A 1058 1.21 8.86 40.11
C ILE A 1058 1.61 10.34 39.96
N ASP A 1059 2.51 10.86 40.81
CA ASP A 1059 3.06 12.21 40.66
C ASP A 1059 3.92 12.34 39.39
N PHE A 1060 4.71 11.30 39.07
CA PHE A 1060 5.44 11.20 37.81
C PHE A 1060 4.48 11.18 36.61
N LEU A 1061 3.49 10.28 36.60
CA LEU A 1061 2.49 10.21 35.53
C LEU A 1061 1.68 11.51 35.39
N ARG A 1062 1.31 12.18 36.49
CA ARG A 1062 0.67 13.51 36.45
C ARG A 1062 1.54 14.56 35.75
N THR A 1063 2.86 14.44 35.88
CA THR A 1063 3.83 15.40 35.32
C THR A 1063 4.24 15.08 33.88
N LYS A 1064 4.26 13.80 33.49
CA LYS A 1064 4.79 13.33 32.20
C LYS A 1064 3.72 12.81 31.24
N GLY A 1065 2.66 12.16 31.73
CA GLY A 1065 1.62 11.49 30.92
C GLY A 1065 0.59 12.41 30.27
N GLY A 1066 0.93 13.67 30.00
CA GLY A 1066 0.07 14.63 29.32
C GLY A 1066 -1.31 14.83 29.96
N VAL A 1067 -2.35 14.90 29.13
CA VAL A 1067 -3.73 15.17 29.57
C VAL A 1067 -4.34 14.03 30.39
N ASP A 1068 -4.03 12.77 30.06
CA ASP A 1068 -4.53 11.62 30.80
C ASP A 1068 -3.77 11.40 32.11
N GLY A 1069 -2.48 11.75 32.17
CA GLY A 1069 -1.72 11.86 33.41
C GLY A 1069 -2.32 12.89 34.37
N MET A 1070 -2.67 14.08 33.87
CA MET A 1070 -3.36 15.10 34.66
C MET A 1070 -4.75 14.65 35.15
N ALA A 1071 -5.49 13.91 34.31
CA ALA A 1071 -6.77 13.30 34.70
C ALA A 1071 -6.59 12.22 35.78
N LEU A 1072 -5.66 11.28 35.59
CA LEU A 1072 -5.28 10.24 36.56
C LEU A 1072 -4.87 10.84 37.91
N GLY A 1073 -4.05 11.89 37.91
CA GLY A 1073 -3.68 12.62 39.12
C GLY A 1073 -4.92 13.20 39.84
N THR A 1074 -5.85 13.79 39.09
CA THR A 1074 -7.10 14.36 39.63
C THR A 1074 -8.05 13.29 40.21
N LEU A 1075 -8.07 12.09 39.62
CA LEU A 1075 -8.78 10.92 40.15
C LEU A 1075 -8.10 10.36 41.41
N TRP A 1076 -6.77 10.38 41.45
CA TRP A 1076 -5.98 9.96 42.60
C TRP A 1076 -6.14 10.92 43.78
N ASP A 1077 -6.19 12.25 43.58
CA ASP A 1077 -6.29 13.20 44.70
C ASP A 1077 -7.54 12.99 45.59
N THR A 1078 -8.61 12.42 45.03
CA THR A 1078 -9.81 12.00 45.77
C THR A 1078 -9.75 10.57 46.32
N SER A 1079 -9.00 9.65 45.72
CA SER A 1079 -9.07 8.20 46.02
C SER A 1079 -7.80 7.60 46.63
N LYS A 1080 -6.62 8.09 46.21
CA LYS A 1080 -5.28 7.84 46.75
C LYS A 1080 -4.78 6.39 46.77
N SER A 1081 -5.29 5.52 45.90
CA SER A 1081 -4.93 4.08 45.80
C SER A 1081 -4.69 3.45 47.18
N PRO A 1082 -5.72 3.37 48.04
CA PRO A 1082 -5.54 3.01 49.44
C PRO A 1082 -5.10 1.54 49.55
N PRO A 1083 -4.22 1.21 50.50
CA PRO A 1083 -3.69 -0.14 50.60
C PRO A 1083 -4.71 -1.13 51.14
N GLU A 1084 -4.73 -2.32 50.54
CA GLU A 1084 -5.55 -3.45 50.94
C GLU A 1084 -4.81 -4.30 51.97
N VAL A 1085 -5.52 -4.75 53.01
CA VAL A 1085 -4.97 -5.72 53.98
C VAL A 1085 -4.97 -7.10 53.35
N MET A 1086 -3.78 -7.67 53.17
CA MET A 1086 -3.60 -9.07 52.77
C MET A 1086 -3.76 -9.99 53.98
N ALA A 1087 -2.99 -9.75 55.04
CA ALA A 1087 -3.02 -10.56 56.25
C ALA A 1087 -2.62 -9.72 57.48
N SER A 1088 -3.06 -10.13 58.67
CA SER A 1088 -2.66 -9.52 59.94
C SER A 1088 -2.51 -10.59 61.02
N VAL A 1089 -1.52 -10.45 61.89
CA VAL A 1089 -1.21 -11.40 62.98
C VAL A 1089 -0.73 -10.62 64.21
N ALA A 1090 -0.98 -11.17 65.40
CA ALA A 1090 -0.55 -10.59 66.67
C ALA A 1090 0.11 -11.65 67.56
N GLU A 1091 1.13 -11.24 68.31
CA GLU A 1091 1.83 -12.07 69.30
C GLU A 1091 1.97 -11.28 70.62
N PRO A 1092 1.47 -11.80 71.77
CA PRO A 1092 0.64 -13.01 71.88
C PRO A 1092 -0.69 -12.86 71.13
N PRO A 1093 -1.34 -13.96 70.71
CA PRO A 1093 -2.62 -13.90 70.00
C PRO A 1093 -3.71 -13.23 70.84
N LEU A 1094 -4.54 -12.40 70.19
CA LEU A 1094 -5.62 -11.69 70.88
C LEU A 1094 -6.68 -12.70 71.38
N PRO A 1095 -7.08 -12.67 72.67
CA PRO A 1095 -7.98 -13.66 73.26
C PRO A 1095 -9.43 -13.59 72.79
N TYR A 1096 -9.79 -12.58 71.98
CA TYR A 1096 -11.13 -12.42 71.41
C TYR A 1096 -11.08 -12.09 69.92
N TYR A 1097 -11.69 -12.93 69.11
CA TYR A 1097 -12.03 -12.65 67.71
C TYR A 1097 -13.18 -11.63 67.64
N LEU A 1098 -12.88 -10.36 67.89
CA LEU A 1098 -13.65 -9.27 67.30
C LEU A 1098 -13.06 -9.03 65.90
N PRO A 1099 -13.87 -9.10 64.81
CA PRO A 1099 -13.37 -8.71 63.51
C PRO A 1099 -12.96 -7.23 63.57
N LEU A 1100 -11.75 -6.93 63.10
CA LEU A 1100 -11.24 -5.56 63.01
C LEU A 1100 -11.97 -4.79 61.90
N ILE A 1101 -13.21 -4.40 62.21
CA ILE A 1101 -13.96 -3.43 61.43
C ILE A 1101 -13.28 -2.08 61.66
N PHE A 1102 -12.27 -1.81 60.84
CA PHE A 1102 -11.79 -0.46 60.61
C PHE A 1102 -12.99 0.36 60.10
N LYS A 1103 -13.59 1.14 61.00
CA LYS A 1103 -14.52 2.19 60.58
C LYS A 1103 -13.72 3.18 59.75
N GLN A 1104 -13.92 3.11 58.43
CA GLN A 1104 -13.67 4.25 57.56
C GLN A 1104 -14.42 5.46 58.14
N LYS A 1105 -13.73 6.60 58.19
CA LYS A 1105 -14.23 7.91 58.56
C LYS A 1105 -14.07 8.82 57.35
#